data_AF-A0A517NWM4-F1
#
_entry.id   AF-A0A517NWM4-F1
#
_cell.length_a   1.000
_cell.length_b   1.000
_cell.length_c   1.000
_cell.angle_alpha   90.00
_cell.angle_beta   90.00
_cell.angle_gamma   90.00
#
_symmetry.space_group_name_H-M   'P 1'
#
loop_
_entity.id
_entity.type
_entity.pdbx_description
1 polymer ?
#
loop_
_entity_poly.entity_id
_entity_poly.type
_entity_poly.pdbx_seq_one_letter_code
_entity_poly.pdbx_strand_id
1 'polypeptide(L)'
;MIAIQRASAKPMRLKYFGTNVTQQDIWTSAISFILLATMMQQTGSAAQPGASAAETNSRPNVLLILADDLGYSDLGCYGSEIATPHLDAVAAKGLRFTQFYNTARCWPTRGSLMTGYYAQQIRRDSLPGVPSGNGGKRPDWAVLLPTMLRPAGYRSYHTGKWHIDSTPIASGFDRSYYLKDQGRFFNPTKHWKDDVPLPPVAKGTEFYATTALADHAIEVLQEHQRDHDDKPFFQYLAFAAPHFPLHALPQDIAVYQDTYVAGWDVARANRWQRIKQLGLVGDSTQGQLSRIETDLGPPYHFPDVLPIVGEGEVDKPLAWKALSPQQQTFQAAKMSIHAAMIHRMDIEIGRVFDQIKAMDRWDDTIVVFLSDNGASAEMMVRDDGHDPGLPAGSAGTYLCLGPGWSTVANTPFRRHKTWTHEGGISTPLIMSWPNGISAAGQLRHTPGHVIDLVPTLLDLTGGKHADDAPTLPGKSLTNILSDDVLSDDTGNRAESLWWFHDGHRAIRIGDWKAVSPIGEPWELYNVAVDRDESTDLAIPAADKLHDLIAAWQSKTDEFTELATRDLDAKSLQKAKRFQGRSGKMGKAQADAKPKRKQNLLQADTFLLNDRHAFVMQPKSDGSAKSQTPKPWIFYGPTLNRYPDNAERWMHQKFLDAGVAIAGIDVGEAYGSPHALPFFDALYDEMVRRGYSKTPALLGRSRGGLWVSSWAISHPDRVAGIGGIYPVYDYTTYPGVARAAVAYGETAADLQSKQATLNPIKRIGVLVDAKIPVCIIHGTDDKVVPIEANSMALQSAYAAAGQADLVQLIQSQGQGHSFWEGFFHCQELVDFLIQRAKNQEQP
;
A
#
# COMPACT_ATOMS: atom_id res chain seq x y z
N MET A 1 -67.03 -7.43 -6.33
CA MET A 1 -67.50 -6.18 -5.68
C MET A 1 -66.37 -5.74 -4.77
N ILE A 2 -65.61 -4.65 -4.94
CA ILE A 2 -65.76 -3.28 -5.49
C ILE A 2 -64.35 -2.89 -6.01
N ALA A 3 -64.10 -2.79 -7.33
CA ALA A 3 -64.00 -1.59 -8.18
C ALA A 3 -63.03 -0.45 -7.72
N ILE A 4 -61.86 -0.30 -8.38
CA ILE A 4 -61.43 0.84 -9.26
C ILE A 4 -60.81 2.03 -8.45
N GLN A 5 -59.69 2.70 -8.74
CA GLN A 5 -58.86 2.96 -9.95
C GLN A 5 -57.44 3.45 -9.55
N ARG A 6 -56.46 3.24 -10.44
CA ARG A 6 -55.14 3.92 -10.48
C ARG A 6 -55.28 5.34 -11.05
N ALA A 7 -54.41 6.26 -10.62
CA ALA A 7 -54.18 7.55 -11.28
C ALA A 7 -52.69 7.77 -11.60
N SER A 8 -52.46 8.42 -12.74
CA SER A 8 -51.21 8.56 -13.49
C SER A 8 -50.75 10.01 -13.62
N ALA A 9 -49.43 10.21 -13.59
CA ALA A 9 -48.59 11.10 -14.42
C ALA A 9 -48.87 12.64 -14.56
N LYS A 10 -47.79 13.39 -14.23
CA LYS A 10 -47.17 14.55 -14.96
C LYS A 10 -47.80 15.97 -14.82
N PRO A 11 -47.11 17.06 -15.21
CA PRO A 11 -46.02 17.75 -14.50
C PRO A 11 -46.27 19.29 -14.39
N MET A 12 -45.44 20.06 -13.66
CA MET A 12 -45.49 21.53 -13.72
C MET A 12 -44.11 22.15 -13.97
N ARG A 13 -44.10 23.06 -14.96
CA ARG A 13 -42.97 23.76 -15.59
C ARG A 13 -42.36 24.83 -14.69
N LEU A 14 -41.04 24.98 -14.69
CA LEU A 14 -40.37 26.25 -14.43
C LEU A 14 -39.71 26.78 -15.72
N LYS A 15 -39.92 28.07 -15.98
CA LYS A 15 -39.45 28.82 -17.15
C LYS A 15 -37.96 29.15 -17.02
N TYR A 16 -37.17 28.80 -18.02
CA TYR A 16 -35.85 29.38 -18.30
C TYR A 16 -36.02 30.54 -19.29
N PHE A 17 -35.41 31.69 -18.98
CA PHE A 17 -35.09 32.73 -19.96
C PHE A 17 -33.57 32.69 -20.19
N GLY A 18 -33.16 32.62 -21.44
CA GLY A 18 -31.78 32.80 -21.87
C GLY A 18 -31.63 34.03 -22.75
N THR A 19 -30.43 34.59 -22.81
CA THR A 19 -29.92 35.31 -23.96
C THR A 19 -28.41 35.14 -24.08
N ASN A 20 -28.04 34.47 -25.17
CA ASN A 20 -26.81 34.41 -25.98
C ASN A 20 -25.62 35.33 -25.64
N VAL A 21 -24.43 34.71 -25.64
CA VAL A 21 -23.13 35.34 -25.92
C VAL A 21 -22.50 34.59 -27.09
N THR A 22 -22.04 35.31 -28.13
CA THR A 22 -21.27 34.77 -29.26
C THR A 22 -19.90 35.43 -29.34
N GLN A 23 -18.88 34.61 -29.65
CA GLN A 23 -17.47 34.93 -29.93
C GLN A 23 -17.30 35.70 -31.26
N GLN A 24 -16.42 36.72 -31.32
CA GLN A 24 -15.21 36.79 -32.18
C GLN A 24 -14.57 38.20 -32.26
N ASP A 25 -13.22 38.21 -32.31
CA ASP A 25 -12.28 39.16 -32.95
C ASP A 25 -12.03 40.55 -32.29
N ILE A 26 -10.86 41.23 -32.30
CA ILE A 26 -9.41 40.99 -32.49
C ILE A 26 -8.74 42.40 -32.37
N TRP A 27 -7.64 42.53 -31.61
CA TRP A 27 -6.52 43.52 -31.68
C TRP A 27 -6.65 45.06 -31.43
N THR A 28 -5.54 45.57 -30.84
CA THR A 28 -4.88 46.91 -30.90
C THR A 28 -5.07 48.02 -29.82
N SER A 29 -3.98 48.22 -29.04
CA SER A 29 -3.20 49.46 -28.85
C SER A 29 -3.66 50.64 -27.96
N ALA A 30 -3.08 50.71 -26.75
CA ALA A 30 -2.03 51.65 -26.29
C ALA A 30 -2.26 53.19 -26.13
N ILE A 31 -1.80 53.72 -24.97
CA ILE A 31 -0.98 54.95 -24.74
C ILE A 31 -1.61 56.24 -24.13
N SER A 32 -1.11 56.54 -22.90
CA SER A 32 -0.60 57.82 -22.33
C SER A 32 -1.43 58.77 -21.43
N PHE A 33 -0.93 58.94 -20.19
CA PHE A 33 -0.29 60.13 -19.54
C PHE A 33 -0.54 60.06 -18.01
N ILE A 34 0.37 59.76 -17.06
CA ILE A 34 1.74 60.20 -16.68
C ILE A 34 1.85 61.62 -16.07
N LEU A 35 1.93 61.62 -14.72
CA LEU A 35 2.94 62.22 -13.80
C LEU A 35 2.95 63.70 -13.32
N LEU A 36 3.21 63.78 -12.00
CA LEU A 36 4.18 64.62 -11.24
C LEU A 36 3.86 66.08 -10.88
N ALA A 37 3.84 66.37 -9.57
CA ALA A 37 4.85 67.23 -8.94
C ALA A 37 4.89 67.11 -7.40
N THR A 38 6.10 66.88 -6.93
CA THR A 38 6.67 66.70 -5.59
C THR A 38 7.03 68.02 -4.86
N MET A 39 7.02 68.07 -3.52
CA MET A 39 8.19 68.28 -2.62
C MET A 39 7.89 68.96 -1.24
N MET A 40 8.29 68.25 -0.18
CA MET A 40 9.08 68.63 1.02
C MET A 40 8.70 69.80 1.97
N GLN A 41 8.68 69.42 3.27
CA GLN A 41 9.31 70.03 4.48
C GLN A 41 8.42 70.46 5.67
N GLN A 42 8.42 69.57 6.68
CA GLN A 42 8.57 69.75 8.15
C GLN A 42 7.94 70.95 8.88
N THR A 43 7.13 70.66 9.91
CA THR A 43 7.43 71.01 11.32
C THR A 43 6.45 70.33 12.30
N GLY A 44 6.97 69.86 13.45
CA GLY A 44 6.33 70.09 14.75
C GLY A 44 5.25 69.14 15.27
N SER A 45 5.70 68.13 16.02
CA SER A 45 5.01 67.32 17.05
C SER A 45 3.87 67.99 17.84
N ALA A 46 2.75 67.28 17.98
CA ALA A 46 1.93 67.25 19.20
C ALA A 46 1.34 65.84 19.38
N ALA A 47 1.73 65.19 20.48
CA ALA A 47 1.40 63.82 20.83
C ALA A 47 -0.10 63.64 21.15
N GLN A 48 -0.72 62.63 20.53
CA GLN A 48 -1.92 61.96 21.04
C GLN A 48 -1.46 60.68 21.75
N PRO A 49 -2.00 60.33 22.93
CA PRO A 49 -1.60 59.14 23.65
C PRO A 49 -2.08 57.92 22.87
N GLY A 50 -1.12 57.21 22.28
CA GLY A 50 -1.37 55.92 21.64
C GLY A 50 -1.89 54.95 22.69
N ALA A 51 -3.12 54.48 22.49
CA ALA A 51 -3.54 53.21 23.03
C ALA A 51 -2.55 52.16 22.52
N SER A 52 -1.65 51.74 23.39
CA SER A 52 -0.83 50.55 23.19
C SER A 52 -1.80 49.37 23.10
N ALA A 53 -2.22 49.03 21.88
CA ALA A 53 -2.63 47.67 21.59
C ALA A 53 -1.39 46.80 21.89
N ALA A 54 -1.39 46.18 23.07
CA ALA A 54 -0.46 45.11 23.34
C ALA A 54 -0.76 44.01 22.33
N GLU A 55 0.05 43.92 21.27
CA GLU A 55 0.15 42.71 20.47
C GLU A 55 0.65 41.59 21.40
N THR A 56 -0.27 40.95 22.12
CA THR A 56 -0.02 39.65 22.71
C THR A 56 0.03 38.68 21.54
N ASN A 57 1.23 38.52 20.97
CA ASN A 57 1.53 37.48 20.01
C ASN A 57 1.48 36.14 20.77
N SER A 58 0.27 35.66 21.09
CA SER A 58 0.04 34.45 21.88
C SER A 58 0.37 33.24 21.02
N ARG A 59 1.33 32.45 21.51
CA ARG A 59 1.71 31.18 20.88
C ARG A 59 0.47 30.27 20.80
N PRO A 60 0.26 29.55 19.68
CA PRO A 60 -0.92 28.71 19.52
C PRO A 60 -0.90 27.52 20.47
N ASN A 61 -2.06 27.02 20.87
CA ASN A 61 -2.16 25.70 21.49
C ASN A 61 -2.04 24.61 20.44
N VAL A 62 -1.72 23.39 20.86
CA VAL A 62 -1.63 22.23 19.94
C VAL A 62 -2.46 21.07 20.49
N LEU A 63 -3.41 20.60 19.70
CA LEU A 63 -4.14 19.35 19.91
C LEU A 63 -3.75 18.35 18.81
N LEU A 64 -2.94 17.36 19.17
CA LEU A 64 -2.51 16.28 18.28
C LEU A 64 -3.31 15.01 18.59
N ILE A 65 -4.17 14.60 17.67
CA ILE A 65 -5.06 13.44 17.81
C ILE A 65 -4.55 12.31 16.90
N LEU A 66 -4.34 11.13 17.49
CA LEU A 66 -3.87 9.95 16.77
C LEU A 66 -4.88 8.79 16.90
N ALA A 67 -5.38 8.28 15.78
CA ALA A 67 -6.11 7.03 15.69
C ALA A 67 -5.16 5.83 15.52
N ASP A 68 -5.61 4.63 15.89
CA ASP A 68 -4.82 3.39 15.88
C ASP A 68 -5.43 2.39 14.87
N ASP A 69 -4.73 2.11 13.77
CA ASP A 69 -5.20 1.26 12.65
C ASP A 69 -6.41 1.79 11.83
N LEU A 70 -6.69 3.09 11.84
CA LEU A 70 -7.71 3.69 10.98
C LEU A 70 -7.25 3.73 9.51
N GLY A 71 -8.06 3.24 8.58
CA GLY A 71 -7.73 3.18 7.15
C GLY A 71 -7.87 4.51 6.41
N TYR A 72 -7.23 4.64 5.24
CA TYR A 72 -7.25 5.87 4.43
C TYR A 72 -8.66 6.41 4.16
N SER A 73 -9.61 5.54 3.89
CA SER A 73 -10.97 5.90 3.46
C SER A 73 -12.03 5.65 4.53
N ASP A 74 -11.65 5.65 5.81
CA ASP A 74 -12.57 5.38 6.92
C ASP A 74 -13.31 6.63 7.43
N LEU A 75 -12.81 7.84 7.13
CA LEU A 75 -13.48 9.10 7.48
C LEU A 75 -14.42 9.57 6.36
N GLY A 76 -15.51 10.26 6.72
CA GLY A 76 -16.46 10.84 5.77
C GLY A 76 -15.78 11.78 4.78
N CYS A 77 -14.94 12.68 5.28
CA CYS A 77 -14.12 13.61 4.48
C CYS A 77 -13.00 12.94 3.65
N TYR A 78 -12.78 11.63 3.81
CA TYR A 78 -11.91 10.78 3.00
C TYR A 78 -12.67 9.72 2.18
N GLY A 79 -13.99 9.80 2.12
CA GLY A 79 -14.83 9.03 1.20
C GLY A 79 -15.67 7.92 1.83
N SER A 80 -15.64 7.78 3.15
CA SER A 80 -16.43 6.80 3.90
C SER A 80 -17.90 7.18 4.05
N GLU A 81 -18.70 6.16 4.30
CA GLU A 81 -20.06 6.24 4.83
C GLU A 81 -20.14 6.36 6.36
N ILE A 82 -19.04 6.12 7.07
CA ILE A 82 -18.98 6.23 8.54
C ILE A 82 -19.18 7.70 8.95
N ALA A 83 -20.09 7.94 9.90
CA ALA A 83 -20.37 9.28 10.40
C ALA A 83 -19.20 9.79 11.26
N THR A 84 -18.46 10.75 10.72
CA THR A 84 -17.38 11.49 11.42
C THR A 84 -17.60 13.00 11.33
N PRO A 85 -18.77 13.53 11.75
CA PRO A 85 -19.14 14.92 11.53
C PRO A 85 -18.18 15.94 12.17
N HIS A 86 -17.51 15.61 13.27
CA HIS A 86 -16.60 16.55 13.93
C HIS A 86 -15.29 16.68 13.17
N LEU A 87 -14.67 15.57 12.77
CA LEU A 87 -13.48 15.59 11.90
C LEU A 87 -13.81 16.15 10.52
N ASP A 88 -14.98 15.86 9.97
CA ASP A 88 -15.43 16.41 8.69
C ASP A 88 -15.58 17.94 8.77
N ALA A 89 -16.10 18.47 9.88
CA ALA A 89 -16.22 19.92 10.10
C ALA A 89 -14.86 20.61 10.26
N VAL A 90 -13.90 19.96 10.93
CA VAL A 90 -12.51 20.45 11.03
C VAL A 90 -11.85 20.44 9.66
N ALA A 91 -12.00 19.36 8.91
CA ALA A 91 -11.47 19.24 7.55
C ALA A 91 -12.06 20.30 6.60
N ALA A 92 -13.36 20.60 6.70
CA ALA A 92 -14.03 21.61 5.87
C ALA A 92 -13.56 23.05 6.15
N LYS A 93 -12.98 23.30 7.33
CA LYS A 93 -12.42 24.60 7.74
C LYS A 93 -10.90 24.60 7.84
N GLY A 94 -10.26 23.55 7.35
CA GLY A 94 -8.82 23.39 7.38
C GLY A 94 -8.32 22.73 6.11
N LEU A 95 -7.32 21.86 6.27
CA LEU A 95 -6.60 21.17 5.21
C LEU A 95 -6.78 19.67 5.33
N ARG A 96 -6.86 19.01 4.17
CA ARG A 96 -6.75 17.55 4.04
C ARG A 96 -5.57 17.19 3.17
N PHE A 97 -4.71 16.32 3.66
CA PHE A 97 -3.57 15.85 2.88
C PHE A 97 -3.93 14.55 2.17
N THR A 98 -3.66 14.49 0.87
CA THR A 98 -3.96 13.29 0.07
C THR A 98 -2.80 12.30 0.03
N GLN A 99 -1.59 12.78 0.34
CA GLN A 99 -0.34 12.01 0.34
C GLN A 99 0.43 12.23 1.64
N PHE A 100 -0.20 11.95 2.78
CA PHE A 100 0.50 11.94 4.07
C PHE A 100 0.89 10.53 4.47
N TYR A 101 2.13 10.39 4.91
CA TYR A 101 2.77 9.10 5.16
C TYR A 101 3.16 8.91 6.62
N ASN A 102 2.92 7.71 7.10
CA ASN A 102 3.43 7.21 8.37
C ASN A 102 4.35 6.01 8.10
N THR A 103 4.63 5.25 9.15
CA THR A 103 5.30 3.97 9.04
C THR A 103 4.27 2.85 8.97
N ALA A 104 4.66 1.64 8.54
CA ALA A 104 3.72 0.54 8.39
C ALA A 104 3.20 -0.06 9.73
N ARG A 105 3.50 0.56 10.89
CA ARG A 105 3.18 0.03 12.22
C ARG A 105 3.08 1.12 13.29
N CYS A 106 2.31 0.83 14.34
CA CYS A 106 2.01 1.77 15.43
C CYS A 106 3.23 2.31 16.21
N TRP A 107 4.08 1.45 16.81
CA TRP A 107 5.23 1.91 17.61
C TRP A 107 6.29 2.69 16.82
N PRO A 108 6.67 2.32 15.57
CA PRO A 108 7.61 3.13 14.81
C PRO A 108 7.01 4.49 14.44
N THR A 109 5.74 4.55 14.03
CA THR A 109 5.08 5.82 13.74
C THR A 109 5.07 6.74 14.96
N ARG A 110 4.68 6.24 16.13
CA ARG A 110 4.63 7.04 17.37
C ARG A 110 6.01 7.56 17.76
N GLY A 111 7.05 6.73 17.61
CA GLY A 111 8.45 7.14 17.82
C GLY A 111 8.86 8.27 16.87
N SER A 112 8.53 8.15 15.58
CA SER A 112 8.83 9.18 14.58
C SER A 112 8.05 10.47 14.81
N LEU A 113 6.75 10.35 15.09
CA LEU A 113 5.85 11.48 15.36
C LEU A 113 6.29 12.34 16.55
N MET A 114 6.85 11.72 17.58
CA MET A 114 7.28 12.43 18.80
C MET A 114 8.73 12.91 18.76
N THR A 115 9.56 12.45 17.82
CA THR A 115 10.99 12.82 17.75
C THR A 115 11.37 13.60 16.50
N GLY A 116 10.61 13.46 15.41
CA GLY A 116 10.95 14.01 14.10
C GLY A 116 11.97 13.20 13.30
N TYR A 117 12.36 12.01 13.78
CA TYR A 117 13.32 11.13 13.10
C TYR A 117 12.66 9.85 12.60
N TYR A 118 13.28 9.19 11.62
CA TYR A 118 12.89 7.83 11.26
C TYR A 118 13.11 6.90 12.46
N ALA A 119 12.17 5.97 12.68
CA ALA A 119 12.19 5.07 13.84
C ALA A 119 13.50 4.26 13.94
N GLN A 120 14.15 3.97 12.82
CA GLN A 120 15.43 3.25 12.73
C GLN A 120 16.60 4.09 13.26
N GLN A 121 16.65 5.39 12.95
CA GLN A 121 17.68 6.32 13.45
C GLN A 121 17.68 6.37 14.98
N ILE A 122 16.51 6.22 15.59
CA ILE A 122 16.30 6.25 17.04
C ILE A 122 16.14 4.86 17.65
N ARG A 123 16.43 3.77 16.92
CA ARG A 123 16.34 2.36 17.38
C ARG A 123 14.95 1.88 17.82
N ARG A 124 13.90 2.62 17.46
CA ARG A 124 12.49 2.29 17.75
C ARG A 124 11.81 1.52 16.64
N ASP A 125 12.54 1.06 15.64
CA ASP A 125 12.15 -0.07 14.82
C ASP A 125 13.33 -0.94 14.44
N SER A 126 13.06 -2.14 13.94
CA SER A 126 14.09 -3.10 13.56
C SER A 126 15.02 -2.49 12.51
N LEU A 127 16.32 -2.62 12.73
CA LEU A 127 17.38 -2.32 11.76
C LEU A 127 18.43 -3.44 11.81
N PRO A 128 18.80 -4.06 10.67
CA PRO A 128 19.72 -5.20 10.67
C PRO A 128 21.05 -4.89 11.35
N GLY A 129 21.50 -5.76 12.26
CA GLY A 129 22.77 -5.60 12.97
C GLY A 129 22.76 -4.61 14.14
N VAL A 130 21.65 -3.91 14.40
CA VAL A 130 21.52 -2.89 15.44
C VAL A 130 20.55 -3.34 16.54
N PRO A 131 20.86 -3.18 17.84
CA PRO A 131 19.94 -3.49 18.93
C PRO A 131 18.76 -2.51 18.94
N SER A 132 17.68 -2.88 18.26
CA SER A 132 16.57 -2.01 17.89
C SER A 132 15.24 -2.79 17.84
N GLY A 133 14.13 -2.13 17.52
CA GLY A 133 12.78 -2.72 17.42
C GLY A 133 11.80 -2.21 18.47
N ASN A 134 10.65 -2.89 18.64
CA ASN A 134 9.63 -2.48 19.63
C ASN A 134 10.17 -2.41 21.08
N GLY A 135 11.17 -3.24 21.41
CA GLY A 135 11.86 -3.21 22.70
C GLY A 135 13.14 -2.37 22.73
N GLY A 136 13.49 -1.68 21.65
CA GLY A 136 14.72 -0.89 21.55
C GLY A 136 14.69 0.36 22.44
N LYS A 137 15.85 0.76 22.97
CA LYS A 137 15.99 2.00 23.74
C LYS A 137 16.41 3.13 22.80
N ARG A 138 15.73 4.27 22.85
CA ARG A 138 16.16 5.47 22.11
C ARG A 138 17.53 5.95 22.58
N PRO A 139 18.36 6.52 21.69
CA PRO A 139 19.51 7.31 22.10
C PRO A 139 19.08 8.52 22.94
N ASP A 140 19.91 8.94 23.89
CA ASP A 140 19.56 10.02 24.82
C ASP A 140 19.38 11.39 24.11
N TRP A 141 20.06 11.60 22.98
CA TRP A 141 19.91 12.80 22.13
C TRP A 141 18.54 12.90 21.45
N ALA A 142 17.83 11.78 21.27
CA ALA A 142 16.59 11.72 20.52
C ALA A 142 15.39 12.11 21.39
N VAL A 143 15.43 13.29 22.04
CA VAL A 143 14.39 13.75 22.97
C VAL A 143 13.01 13.85 22.31
N LEU A 144 11.93 13.86 23.10
CA LEU A 144 10.57 13.93 22.57
C LEU A 144 10.09 15.39 22.49
N LEU A 145 9.14 15.65 21.59
CA LEU A 145 8.47 16.93 21.35
C LEU A 145 8.05 17.69 22.63
N PRO A 146 7.43 17.10 23.67
CA PRO A 146 7.11 17.85 24.90
C PRO A 146 8.34 18.50 25.56
N THR A 147 9.50 17.85 25.51
CA THR A 147 10.76 18.42 26.00
C THR A 147 11.23 19.58 25.13
N MET A 148 11.04 19.50 23.81
CA MET A 148 11.39 20.56 22.85
C MET A 148 10.47 21.80 22.94
N LEU A 149 9.23 21.61 23.38
CA LEU A 149 8.24 22.68 23.57
C LEU A 149 8.35 23.39 24.93
N ARG A 150 8.93 22.73 25.94
CA ARG A 150 9.08 23.30 27.30
C ARG A 150 9.78 24.67 27.32
N PRO A 151 10.89 24.93 26.59
CA PRO A 151 11.51 26.26 26.53
C PRO A 151 10.60 27.36 25.97
N ALA A 152 9.60 26.99 25.16
CA ALA A 152 8.58 27.92 24.64
C ALA A 152 7.41 28.13 25.61
N GLY A 153 7.49 27.59 26.83
CA GLY A 153 6.50 27.80 27.90
C GLY A 153 5.32 26.83 27.88
N TYR A 154 5.34 25.80 27.04
CA TYR A 154 4.23 24.86 26.91
C TYR A 154 4.11 23.97 28.13
N ARG A 155 2.85 23.73 28.51
CA ARG A 155 2.43 22.60 29.32
C ARG A 155 2.09 21.44 28.39
N SER A 156 2.59 20.24 28.67
CA SER A 156 2.42 19.08 27.79
C SER A 156 1.62 17.98 28.47
N TYR A 157 0.64 17.44 27.77
CA TYR A 157 -0.31 16.45 28.29
C TYR A 157 -0.42 15.25 27.36
N HIS A 158 -0.45 14.05 27.92
CA HIS A 158 -0.61 12.80 27.19
C HIS A 158 -1.91 12.10 27.60
N THR A 159 -2.61 11.49 26.65
CA THR A 159 -3.78 10.67 26.94
C THR A 159 -3.90 9.53 25.93
N GLY A 160 -3.93 8.30 26.41
CA GLY A 160 -4.19 7.10 25.62
C GLY A 160 -2.99 6.16 25.44
N LYS A 161 -2.86 5.61 24.24
CA LYS A 161 -1.85 4.61 23.90
C LYS A 161 -0.49 5.29 23.68
N TRP A 162 0.50 4.89 24.48
CA TRP A 162 1.86 5.43 24.40
C TRP A 162 2.73 4.73 23.34
N HIS A 163 3.07 3.46 23.57
CA HIS A 163 3.87 2.60 22.66
C HIS A 163 5.28 3.12 22.28
N ILE A 164 5.80 4.08 23.02
CA ILE A 164 7.20 4.52 22.98
C ILE A 164 7.91 3.91 24.20
N ASP A 165 9.25 3.95 24.22
CA ASP A 165 10.01 3.57 25.41
C ASP A 165 9.74 4.54 26.58
N SER A 166 10.07 4.11 27.80
CA SER A 166 9.79 4.85 29.04
C SER A 166 8.30 5.16 29.27
N THR A 167 7.98 5.84 30.37
CA THR A 167 6.62 6.26 30.69
C THR A 167 6.41 7.74 30.30
N PRO A 168 5.17 8.19 30.02
CA PRO A 168 4.92 9.54 29.53
C PRO A 168 5.46 10.67 30.42
N ILE A 169 5.25 10.66 31.75
CA ILE A 169 5.75 11.75 32.61
C ILE A 169 7.28 11.79 32.59
N ALA A 170 7.91 10.61 32.70
CA ALA A 170 9.37 10.49 32.57
C ALA A 170 9.90 10.94 31.19
N SER A 171 9.04 11.02 30.18
CA SER A 171 9.38 11.42 28.81
C SER A 171 9.07 12.89 28.50
N GLY A 172 8.64 13.66 29.51
CA GLY A 172 8.52 15.12 29.42
C GLY A 172 7.09 15.67 29.57
N PHE A 173 6.07 14.82 29.68
CA PHE A 173 4.69 15.24 29.91
C PHE A 173 4.45 15.65 31.37
N ASP A 174 3.58 16.63 31.60
CA ASP A 174 3.21 17.14 32.92
C ASP A 174 1.99 16.39 33.51
N ARG A 175 1.09 15.91 32.65
CA ARG A 175 -0.03 15.01 32.99
C ARG A 175 -0.16 13.88 31.97
N SER A 176 -0.63 12.72 32.43
CA SER A 176 -0.78 11.54 31.58
C SER A 176 -1.88 10.61 32.05
N TYR A 177 -2.66 10.10 31.11
CA TYR A 177 -3.36 8.83 31.29
C TYR A 177 -2.85 7.83 30.26
N TYR A 178 -2.19 6.78 30.70
CA TYR A 178 -1.60 5.77 29.84
C TYR A 178 -2.43 4.49 29.84
N LEU A 179 -3.09 4.21 28.73
CA LEU A 179 -3.75 2.94 28.46
C LEU A 179 -2.76 1.96 27.80
N LYS A 180 -2.25 1.00 28.58
CA LYS A 180 -1.39 -0.10 28.11
C LYS A 180 -2.15 -1.43 28.01
N ASP A 181 -3.40 -1.36 27.58
CA ASP A 181 -4.29 -2.50 27.41
C ASP A 181 -5.20 -2.28 26.20
N GLN A 182 -4.67 -2.53 25.01
CA GLN A 182 -5.44 -2.43 23.77
C GLN A 182 -6.37 -3.63 23.58
N GLY A 183 -6.28 -4.66 24.42
CA GLY A 183 -7.09 -5.88 24.34
C GLY A 183 -8.44 -5.81 25.06
N ARG A 184 -8.69 -4.73 25.82
CA ARG A 184 -9.89 -4.60 26.67
C ARG A 184 -10.40 -3.16 26.69
N PHE A 185 -11.36 -2.83 25.82
CA PHE A 185 -11.96 -1.49 25.80
C PHE A 185 -12.91 -1.24 26.97
N PHE A 186 -13.55 -2.28 27.52
CA PHE A 186 -14.55 -2.14 28.58
C PHE A 186 -14.00 -2.30 30.00
N ASN A 187 -12.86 -2.96 30.15
CA ASN A 187 -12.34 -3.37 31.45
C ASN A 187 -10.80 -3.53 31.44
N PRO A 188 -10.05 -2.46 31.12
CA PRO A 188 -8.60 -2.54 31.06
C PRO A 188 -8.00 -2.94 32.41
N THR A 189 -6.96 -3.74 32.34
CA THR A 189 -6.22 -4.26 33.51
C THR A 189 -4.88 -3.57 33.72
N LYS A 190 -4.41 -2.84 32.70
CA LYS A 190 -3.10 -2.17 32.68
C LYS A 190 -3.27 -0.73 32.20
N HIS A 191 -3.40 0.17 33.18
CA HIS A 191 -3.47 1.60 32.94
C HIS A 191 -2.84 2.39 34.10
N TRP A 192 -2.42 3.63 33.80
CA TRP A 192 -1.73 4.52 34.73
C TRP A 192 -2.30 5.92 34.60
N LYS A 193 -2.36 6.65 35.73
CA LYS A 193 -2.55 8.10 35.76
C LYS A 193 -1.28 8.72 36.33
N ASP A 194 -0.67 9.63 35.59
CA ASP A 194 0.58 10.32 35.95
C ASP A 194 1.71 9.34 36.32
N ASP A 195 1.86 8.29 35.51
CA ASP A 195 2.80 7.18 35.70
C ASP A 195 2.58 6.35 36.98
N VAL A 196 1.47 6.58 37.70
CA VAL A 196 1.04 5.77 38.84
C VAL A 196 0.04 4.71 38.37
N PRO A 197 0.28 3.41 38.64
CA PRO A 197 -0.62 2.34 38.22
C PRO A 197 -1.99 2.48 38.90
N LEU A 198 -3.04 2.38 38.11
CA LEU A 198 -4.41 2.34 38.59
C LEU A 198 -4.89 0.88 38.77
N PRO A 199 -5.86 0.63 39.67
CA PRO A 199 -6.44 -0.70 39.84
C PRO A 199 -7.20 -1.13 38.56
N PRO A 200 -7.19 -2.43 38.21
CA PRO A 200 -7.98 -2.92 37.08
C PRO A 200 -9.44 -2.47 37.13
N VAL A 201 -9.97 -2.06 35.99
CA VAL A 201 -11.38 -1.70 35.87
C VAL A 201 -12.23 -2.97 35.99
N ALA A 202 -13.21 -2.93 36.91
CA ALA A 202 -14.12 -4.05 37.12
C ALA A 202 -15.01 -4.29 35.89
N LYS A 203 -15.27 -5.57 35.59
CA LYS A 203 -16.23 -5.98 34.54
C LYS A 203 -17.65 -5.51 34.90
N GLY A 204 -18.45 -5.16 33.89
CA GLY A 204 -19.84 -4.73 34.06
C GLY A 204 -20.01 -3.28 34.55
N THR A 205 -18.95 -2.48 34.53
CA THR A 205 -19.03 -1.03 34.72
C THR A 205 -19.36 -0.34 33.39
N GLU A 206 -19.75 0.93 33.45
CA GLU A 206 -19.97 1.79 32.27
C GLU A 206 -18.66 2.27 31.62
N PHE A 207 -17.51 1.71 32.01
CA PHE A 207 -16.23 2.10 31.44
C PHE A 207 -16.16 1.72 29.96
N TYR A 208 -15.80 2.68 29.13
CA TYR A 208 -15.39 2.44 27.76
C TYR A 208 -14.16 3.28 27.44
N ALA A 209 -13.09 2.64 26.98
CA ALA A 209 -11.77 3.23 26.86
C ALA A 209 -11.79 4.52 26.05
N THR A 210 -12.45 4.55 24.89
CA THR A 210 -12.54 5.75 24.03
C THR A 210 -13.14 6.94 24.76
N THR A 211 -14.22 6.74 25.50
CA THR A 211 -14.87 7.79 26.31
C THR A 211 -13.98 8.21 27.48
N ALA A 212 -13.40 7.26 28.22
CA ALA A 212 -12.51 7.54 29.33
C ALA A 212 -11.25 8.32 28.92
N LEU A 213 -10.72 8.09 27.72
CA LEU A 213 -9.62 8.87 27.16
C LEU A 213 -10.03 10.32 26.89
N ALA A 214 -11.20 10.57 26.31
CA ALA A 214 -11.68 11.94 26.13
C ALA A 214 -11.99 12.62 27.46
N ASP A 215 -12.58 11.90 28.42
CA ASP A 215 -12.85 12.43 29.77
C ASP A 215 -11.57 12.91 30.45
N HIS A 216 -10.48 12.14 30.37
CA HIS A 216 -9.19 12.57 30.92
C HIS A 216 -8.61 13.78 30.19
N ALA A 217 -8.68 13.83 28.85
CA ALA A 217 -8.20 15.00 28.10
C ALA A 217 -8.99 16.26 28.50
N ILE A 218 -10.31 16.15 28.67
CA ILE A 218 -11.17 17.24 29.14
C ILE A 218 -10.82 17.63 30.58
N GLU A 219 -10.62 16.67 31.48
CA GLU A 219 -10.19 16.91 32.87
C GLU A 219 -8.92 17.76 32.92
N VAL A 220 -7.90 17.38 32.14
CA VAL A 220 -6.61 18.08 32.10
C VAL A 220 -6.72 19.46 31.45
N LEU A 221 -7.56 19.62 30.42
CA LEU A 221 -7.81 20.93 29.81
C LEU A 221 -8.56 21.89 30.75
N GLN A 222 -9.53 21.38 31.52
CA GLN A 222 -10.22 22.16 32.57
C GLN A 222 -9.26 22.57 33.69
N GLU A 223 -8.38 21.67 34.11
CA GLU A 223 -7.31 22.01 35.04
C GLU A 223 -6.37 23.07 34.46
N HIS A 224 -5.97 22.93 33.20
CA HIS A 224 -5.11 23.90 32.54
C HIS A 224 -5.77 25.29 32.49
N GLN A 225 -7.06 25.38 32.15
CA GLN A 225 -7.81 26.63 32.20
C GLN A 225 -7.86 27.24 33.62
N ARG A 226 -7.94 26.40 34.66
CA ARG A 226 -8.02 26.89 36.04
C ARG A 226 -6.66 27.39 36.55
N ASP A 227 -5.60 26.63 36.27
CA ASP A 227 -4.32 26.78 36.98
C ASP A 227 -3.19 27.37 36.09
N HIS A 228 -3.37 27.38 34.76
CA HIS A 228 -2.32 27.67 33.77
C HIS A 228 -2.83 28.37 32.49
N ASP A 229 -3.94 29.10 32.55
CA ASP A 229 -4.55 29.76 31.38
C ASP A 229 -3.65 30.82 30.72
N ASP A 230 -2.60 31.27 31.41
CA ASP A 230 -1.58 32.17 30.91
C ASP A 230 -0.52 31.48 30.02
N LYS A 231 -0.57 30.15 29.89
CA LYS A 231 0.42 29.34 29.17
C LYS A 231 -0.22 28.56 28.03
N PRO A 232 0.50 28.29 26.93
CA PRO A 232 -0.01 27.41 25.89
C PRO A 232 0.05 25.94 26.33
N PHE A 233 -0.80 25.10 25.74
CA PHE A 233 -0.78 23.65 25.93
C PHE A 233 -0.41 22.86 24.67
N PHE A 234 0.19 21.69 24.87
CA PHE A 234 0.32 20.62 23.90
C PHE A 234 -0.39 19.38 24.44
N GLN A 235 -1.53 19.02 23.85
CA GLN A 235 -2.30 17.83 24.18
C GLN A 235 -2.09 16.77 23.11
N TYR A 236 -1.46 15.66 23.47
CA TYR A 236 -1.35 14.46 22.64
C TYR A 236 -2.43 13.44 23.05
N LEU A 237 -3.49 13.35 22.25
CA LEU A 237 -4.62 12.45 22.46
C LEU A 237 -4.52 11.25 21.49
N ALA A 238 -3.97 10.15 21.97
CA ALA A 238 -3.66 8.97 21.18
C ALA A 238 -4.65 7.84 21.49
N PHE A 239 -5.76 7.79 20.76
CA PHE A 239 -6.77 6.75 20.92
C PHE A 239 -6.19 5.35 20.67
N ALA A 240 -6.80 4.34 21.30
CA ALA A 240 -6.62 2.94 20.94
C ALA A 240 -7.62 2.49 19.86
N ALA A 241 -8.69 3.25 19.60
CA ALA A 241 -9.63 2.96 18.54
C ALA A 241 -9.06 3.36 17.15
N PRO A 242 -9.47 2.68 16.06
CA PRO A 242 -10.31 1.48 16.00
C PRO A 242 -9.54 0.13 16.04
N HIS A 243 -8.38 0.06 16.69
CA HIS A 243 -7.58 -1.16 16.79
C HIS A 243 -8.38 -2.33 17.40
N PHE A 244 -8.03 -3.57 17.02
CA PHE A 244 -8.64 -4.76 17.58
C PHE A 244 -8.35 -4.95 19.09
N PRO A 245 -9.19 -5.68 19.84
CA PRO A 245 -10.42 -6.32 19.40
C PRO A 245 -11.49 -5.29 19.03
N LEU A 246 -12.31 -5.63 18.03
CA LEU A 246 -13.44 -4.81 17.64
C LEU A 246 -14.45 -4.79 18.80
N HIS A 247 -14.44 -3.70 19.57
CA HIS A 247 -15.27 -3.48 20.76
C HIS A 247 -15.97 -2.13 20.65
N ALA A 248 -17.30 -2.12 20.62
CA ALA A 248 -18.08 -0.89 20.51
C ALA A 248 -19.34 -0.94 21.37
N LEU A 249 -19.85 0.24 21.73
CA LEU A 249 -21.08 0.35 22.50
C LEU A 249 -22.27 -0.16 21.66
N PRO A 250 -23.22 -0.91 22.24
CA PRO A 250 -24.35 -1.48 21.50
C PRO A 250 -25.15 -0.46 20.70
N GLN A 251 -25.38 0.73 21.27
CA GLN A 251 -26.09 1.82 20.60
C GLN A 251 -25.36 2.34 19.36
N ASP A 252 -24.03 2.31 19.34
CA ASP A 252 -23.23 2.78 18.20
C ASP A 252 -23.19 1.70 17.10
N ILE A 253 -23.15 0.42 17.49
CA ILE A 253 -23.26 -0.72 16.54
C ILE A 253 -24.61 -0.68 15.82
N ALA A 254 -25.70 -0.39 16.56
CA ALA A 254 -27.05 -0.34 16.01
C ALA A 254 -27.21 0.68 14.88
N VAL A 255 -26.42 1.77 14.87
CA VAL A 255 -26.41 2.76 13.79
C VAL A 255 -26.01 2.14 12.44
N TYR A 256 -25.13 1.13 12.45
CA TYR A 256 -24.53 0.57 11.25
C TYR A 256 -24.99 -0.85 10.90
N GLN A 257 -25.88 -1.45 11.70
CA GLN A 257 -26.26 -2.87 11.59
C GLN A 257 -26.66 -3.33 10.18
N ASP A 258 -27.29 -2.44 9.39
CA ASP A 258 -27.76 -2.73 8.04
C ASP A 258 -26.87 -2.12 6.94
N THR A 259 -25.81 -1.38 7.30
CA THR A 259 -24.99 -0.61 6.35
C THR A 259 -24.14 -1.51 5.46
N TYR A 260 -23.61 -2.60 6.03
CA TYR A 260 -22.58 -3.42 5.37
C TYR A 260 -23.10 -4.74 4.80
N VAL A 261 -24.42 -4.96 4.81
CA VAL A 261 -25.06 -6.19 4.31
C VAL A 261 -24.86 -6.42 2.80
N ALA A 262 -24.67 -5.33 2.04
CA ALA A 262 -24.37 -5.39 0.61
C ALA A 262 -22.96 -5.93 0.30
N GLY A 263 -22.08 -5.96 1.30
CA GLY A 263 -20.75 -6.53 1.21
C GLY A 263 -19.63 -5.58 0.83
N TRP A 264 -18.40 -6.03 1.05
CA TRP A 264 -17.19 -5.24 0.84
C TRP A 264 -16.97 -4.82 -0.62
N ASP A 265 -17.43 -5.59 -1.61
CA ASP A 265 -17.27 -5.24 -3.03
C ASP A 265 -18.04 -3.95 -3.35
N VAL A 266 -19.27 -3.84 -2.82
CA VAL A 266 -20.14 -2.67 -2.99
C VAL A 266 -19.62 -1.49 -2.18
N ALA A 267 -19.25 -1.71 -0.92
CA ALA A 267 -18.70 -0.67 -0.05
C ALA A 267 -17.42 -0.06 -0.66
N ARG A 268 -16.49 -0.89 -1.13
CA ARG A 268 -15.25 -0.45 -1.79
C ARG A 268 -15.52 0.37 -3.05
N ALA A 269 -16.46 -0.07 -3.88
CA ALA A 269 -16.86 0.67 -5.08
C ALA A 269 -17.47 2.04 -4.73
N ASN A 270 -18.30 2.11 -3.69
CA ASN A 270 -18.91 3.36 -3.23
C ASN A 270 -17.86 4.34 -2.69
N ARG A 271 -16.95 3.87 -1.83
CA ARG A 271 -15.84 4.69 -1.33
C ARG A 271 -14.95 5.20 -2.46
N TRP A 272 -14.68 4.35 -3.45
CA TRP A 272 -13.93 4.76 -4.64
C TRP A 272 -14.64 5.87 -5.44
N GLN A 273 -15.95 5.77 -5.66
CA GLN A 273 -16.70 6.87 -6.31
C GLN A 273 -16.63 8.16 -5.50
N ARG A 274 -16.75 8.06 -4.17
CA ARG A 274 -16.70 9.24 -3.29
C ARG A 274 -15.31 9.88 -3.26
N ILE A 275 -14.24 9.09 -3.21
CA ILE A 275 -12.85 9.54 -3.29
C ILE A 275 -12.61 10.36 -4.56
N LYS A 276 -13.10 9.89 -5.71
CA LYS A 276 -13.03 10.64 -6.97
C LYS A 276 -13.82 11.94 -6.93
N GLN A 277 -15.05 11.92 -6.40
CA GLN A 277 -15.85 13.14 -6.24
C GLN A 277 -15.21 14.17 -5.32
N LEU A 278 -14.43 13.72 -4.33
CA LEU A 278 -13.72 14.58 -3.39
C LEU A 278 -12.36 15.06 -3.93
N GLY A 279 -11.88 14.56 -5.08
CA GLY A 279 -10.60 14.96 -5.67
C GLY A 279 -9.37 14.41 -4.95
N LEU A 280 -9.52 13.40 -4.07
CA LEU A 280 -8.43 12.94 -3.18
C LEU A 280 -7.27 12.24 -3.91
N VAL A 281 -7.42 11.91 -5.19
CA VAL A 281 -6.38 11.27 -6.01
C VAL A 281 -5.99 12.10 -7.24
N GLY A 282 -6.44 13.37 -7.31
CA GLY A 282 -6.16 14.29 -8.42
C GLY A 282 -6.76 13.89 -9.78
N ASP A 283 -6.75 14.82 -10.75
CA ASP A 283 -7.17 14.59 -12.14
C ASP A 283 -6.12 13.78 -12.95
N SER A 284 -4.88 13.71 -12.46
CA SER A 284 -3.74 13.05 -13.12
C SER A 284 -3.76 11.53 -13.03
N THR A 285 -4.64 10.96 -12.21
CA THR A 285 -4.78 9.51 -12.15
C THR A 285 -5.79 9.09 -13.21
N GLN A 286 -5.36 8.23 -14.13
CA GLN A 286 -6.27 7.20 -14.65
C GLN A 286 -6.62 6.22 -13.51
N GLY A 287 -6.91 6.73 -12.31
CA GLY A 287 -6.82 6.02 -11.03
C GLY A 287 -7.66 4.78 -11.12
N GLN A 288 -7.00 3.64 -11.12
CA GLN A 288 -7.70 2.39 -11.06
C GLN A 288 -7.93 2.10 -9.58
N LEU A 289 -9.01 1.40 -9.31
CA LEU A 289 -9.16 0.81 -8.01
C LEU A 289 -8.15 -0.34 -7.94
N SER A 290 -7.23 -0.34 -6.97
CA SER A 290 -6.21 -1.38 -6.89
C SER A 290 -6.83 -2.77 -6.94
N ARG A 291 -6.11 -3.70 -7.56
CA ARG A 291 -6.50 -5.10 -7.57
C ARG A 291 -6.62 -5.64 -6.14
N ILE A 292 -7.69 -6.40 -5.89
CA ILE A 292 -7.82 -7.19 -4.66
C ILE A 292 -6.87 -8.39 -4.76
N GLU A 293 -5.95 -8.50 -3.80
CA GLU A 293 -5.05 -9.65 -3.67
C GLU A 293 -5.76 -10.80 -2.95
N THR A 294 -6.64 -11.51 -3.67
CA THR A 294 -7.51 -12.57 -3.11
C THR A 294 -6.76 -13.77 -2.52
N ASP A 295 -5.45 -13.86 -2.74
CA ASP A 295 -4.55 -14.86 -2.16
C ASP A 295 -3.69 -14.35 -1.00
N LEU A 296 -3.77 -13.05 -0.69
CA LEU A 296 -3.11 -12.45 0.46
C LEU A 296 -4.01 -12.58 1.70
N GLY A 297 -3.50 -13.24 2.73
CA GLY A 297 -4.16 -13.37 4.03
C GLY A 297 -3.57 -12.43 5.10
N PRO A 298 -3.84 -12.68 6.39
CA PRO A 298 -3.27 -11.87 7.47
C PRO A 298 -1.73 -11.92 7.45
N PRO A 299 -1.02 -10.81 7.78
CA PRO A 299 0.45 -10.76 7.76
C PRO A 299 1.12 -11.71 8.77
N TYR A 300 0.37 -12.11 9.79
CA TYR A 300 0.79 -13.08 10.79
C TYR A 300 -0.23 -14.21 10.82
N HIS A 301 0.21 -15.43 10.58
CA HIS A 301 -0.66 -16.59 10.50
C HIS A 301 -0.80 -17.25 11.87
N PHE A 302 -2.01 -17.18 12.42
CA PHE A 302 -2.41 -17.84 13.66
C PHE A 302 -3.49 -18.88 13.32
N PRO A 303 -3.12 -20.14 13.01
CA PRO A 303 -4.05 -21.12 12.44
C PRO A 303 -5.24 -21.43 13.34
N ASP A 304 -5.04 -21.36 14.66
CA ASP A 304 -6.08 -21.67 15.65
C ASP A 304 -7.17 -20.58 15.73
N VAL A 305 -6.99 -19.43 15.09
CA VAL A 305 -7.97 -18.33 15.12
C VAL A 305 -9.28 -18.73 14.45
N LEU A 306 -9.24 -19.40 13.30
CA LEU A 306 -10.47 -19.75 12.57
C LEU A 306 -11.35 -20.72 13.38
N PRO A 307 -10.82 -21.81 13.99
CA PRO A 307 -11.62 -22.65 14.89
C PRO A 307 -12.17 -21.91 16.11
N ILE A 308 -11.43 -20.94 16.67
CA ILE A 308 -11.86 -20.19 17.87
C ILE A 308 -12.97 -19.19 17.55
N VAL A 309 -12.84 -18.45 16.45
CA VAL A 309 -13.79 -17.40 16.04
C VAL A 309 -15.04 -18.01 15.39
N GLY A 310 -14.88 -19.13 14.69
CA GLY A 310 -15.98 -19.91 14.09
C GLY A 310 -16.12 -19.73 12.57
N GLU A 311 -17.07 -20.48 12.00
CA GLU A 311 -17.22 -20.69 10.55
C GLU A 311 -17.62 -19.43 9.74
N GLY A 312 -18.06 -18.37 10.42
CA GLY A 312 -18.36 -17.07 9.80
C GLY A 312 -17.11 -16.27 9.42
N GLU A 313 -15.94 -16.60 9.98
CA GLU A 313 -14.70 -15.88 9.72
C GLU A 313 -14.03 -16.33 8.41
N VAL A 314 -13.31 -15.40 7.76
CA VAL A 314 -12.54 -15.68 6.54
C VAL A 314 -11.17 -15.00 6.58
N ASP A 315 -10.14 -15.73 6.13
CA ASP A 315 -8.75 -15.29 6.19
C ASP A 315 -8.25 -14.63 4.89
N LYS A 316 -9.14 -14.40 3.92
CA LYS A 316 -8.82 -13.83 2.61
C LYS A 316 -9.92 -12.90 2.10
N PRO A 317 -9.57 -11.88 1.29
CA PRO A 317 -10.54 -10.98 0.69
C PRO A 317 -11.14 -11.63 -0.57
N LEU A 318 -11.94 -12.69 -0.39
CA LEU A 318 -12.63 -13.36 -1.49
C LEU A 318 -13.70 -12.43 -2.11
N ALA A 319 -14.20 -12.77 -3.31
CA ALA A 319 -15.38 -12.07 -3.84
C ALA A 319 -16.56 -12.27 -2.88
N TRP A 320 -17.33 -11.21 -2.59
CA TRP A 320 -18.40 -11.27 -1.57
C TRP A 320 -19.43 -12.37 -1.88
N LYS A 321 -19.75 -12.54 -3.17
CA LYS A 321 -20.68 -13.57 -3.67
C LYS A 321 -20.18 -15.00 -3.49
N ALA A 322 -18.89 -15.20 -3.25
CA ALA A 322 -18.30 -16.52 -3.00
C ALA A 322 -18.38 -16.91 -1.51
N LEU A 323 -18.72 -15.97 -0.61
CA LEU A 323 -18.91 -16.24 0.80
C LEU A 323 -20.26 -16.94 1.06
N SER A 324 -20.30 -17.78 2.10
CA SER A 324 -21.57 -18.35 2.59
C SER A 324 -22.45 -17.26 3.21
N PRO A 325 -23.78 -17.45 3.31
CA PRO A 325 -24.66 -16.49 3.99
C PRO A 325 -24.25 -16.20 5.45
N GLN A 326 -23.73 -17.21 6.16
CA GLN A 326 -23.21 -17.05 7.52
C GLN A 326 -21.96 -16.17 7.54
N GLN A 327 -21.03 -16.38 6.60
CA GLN A 327 -19.84 -15.55 6.44
C GLN A 327 -20.21 -14.11 6.09
N GLN A 328 -21.14 -13.90 5.15
CA GLN A 328 -21.60 -12.55 4.79
C GLN A 328 -22.18 -11.80 6.00
N THR A 329 -23.04 -12.47 6.78
CA THR A 329 -23.65 -11.88 7.98
C THR A 329 -22.59 -11.53 9.02
N PHE A 330 -21.67 -12.45 9.29
CA PHE A 330 -20.61 -12.27 10.28
C PHE A 330 -19.63 -11.15 9.88
N GLN A 331 -19.21 -11.12 8.61
CA GLN A 331 -18.33 -10.07 8.10
C GLN A 331 -19.03 -8.69 8.12
N ALA A 332 -20.31 -8.60 7.78
CA ALA A 332 -21.06 -7.33 7.87
C ALA A 332 -21.14 -6.81 9.32
N ALA A 333 -21.36 -7.70 10.30
CA ALA A 333 -21.37 -7.34 11.71
C ALA A 333 -20.00 -6.79 12.17
N LYS A 334 -18.89 -7.43 11.76
CA LYS A 334 -17.53 -6.93 12.06
C LYS A 334 -17.30 -5.50 11.58
N MET A 335 -17.68 -5.20 10.34
CA MET A 335 -17.52 -3.85 9.80
C MET A 335 -18.44 -2.84 10.49
N SER A 336 -19.64 -3.26 10.90
CA SER A 336 -20.55 -2.42 11.69
C SER A 336 -19.93 -2.02 13.04
N ILE A 337 -19.22 -2.93 13.70
CA ILE A 337 -18.49 -2.66 14.95
C ILE A 337 -17.30 -1.72 14.70
N HIS A 338 -16.52 -1.95 13.64
CA HIS A 338 -15.41 -1.06 13.25
C HIS A 338 -15.91 0.38 13.00
N ALA A 339 -16.99 0.52 12.24
CA ALA A 339 -17.65 1.81 12.01
C ALA A 339 -18.15 2.45 13.31
N ALA A 340 -18.73 1.67 14.21
CA ALA A 340 -19.17 2.13 15.52
C ALA A 340 -18.02 2.64 16.40
N MET A 341 -16.86 1.98 16.38
CA MET A 341 -15.66 2.45 17.11
C MET A 341 -15.18 3.81 16.60
N ILE A 342 -15.15 3.99 15.28
CA ILE A 342 -14.74 5.26 14.65
C ILE A 342 -15.77 6.36 14.93
N HIS A 343 -17.06 6.05 14.78
CA HIS A 343 -18.14 6.98 15.11
C HIS A 343 -18.07 7.45 16.56
N ARG A 344 -17.89 6.52 17.51
CA ARG A 344 -17.71 6.87 18.91
C ARG A 344 -16.48 7.74 19.12
N MET A 345 -15.34 7.38 18.50
CA MET A 345 -14.12 8.21 18.57
C MET A 345 -14.38 9.64 18.08
N ASP A 346 -15.11 9.84 16.98
CA ASP A 346 -15.44 11.18 16.47
C ASP A 346 -16.34 11.97 17.44
N ILE A 347 -17.36 11.33 18.03
CA ILE A 347 -18.20 11.95 19.08
C ILE A 347 -17.34 12.42 20.26
N GLU A 348 -16.43 11.56 20.73
CA GLU A 348 -15.56 11.88 21.86
C GLU A 348 -14.54 12.97 21.51
N ILE A 349 -14.04 13.02 20.27
CA ILE A 349 -13.23 14.13 19.74
C ILE A 349 -14.06 15.44 19.77
N GLY A 350 -15.33 15.40 19.37
CA GLY A 350 -16.25 16.53 19.43
C GLY A 350 -16.35 17.14 20.84
N ARG A 351 -16.44 16.31 21.88
CA ARG A 351 -16.46 16.76 23.28
C ARG A 351 -15.18 17.48 23.68
N VAL A 352 -14.01 17.00 23.24
CA VAL A 352 -12.72 17.68 23.47
C VAL A 352 -12.68 19.03 22.75
N PHE A 353 -13.16 19.11 21.51
CA PHE A 353 -13.27 20.37 20.78
C PHE A 353 -14.18 21.37 21.51
N ASP A 354 -15.31 20.91 22.03
CA ASP A 354 -16.23 21.76 22.78
C ASP A 354 -15.62 22.29 24.08
N GLN A 355 -14.80 21.48 24.77
CA GLN A 355 -14.02 21.97 25.91
C GLN A 355 -13.04 23.08 25.51
N ILE A 356 -12.31 22.93 24.41
CA ILE A 356 -11.36 23.97 23.95
C ILE A 356 -12.10 25.26 23.54
N LYS A 357 -13.28 25.14 22.91
CA LYS A 357 -14.14 26.30 22.63
C LYS A 357 -14.64 26.96 23.91
N ALA A 358 -15.01 26.18 24.94
CA ALA A 358 -15.43 26.71 26.23
C ALA A 358 -14.30 27.43 26.99
N MET A 359 -13.05 27.14 26.65
CA MET A 359 -11.87 27.87 27.14
C MET A 359 -11.58 29.15 26.36
N ASP A 360 -12.34 29.45 25.30
CA ASP A 360 -12.06 30.54 24.36
C ASP A 360 -10.67 30.42 23.70
N ARG A 361 -10.24 29.17 23.45
CA ARG A 361 -8.91 28.86 22.87
C ARG A 361 -8.98 28.23 21.48
N TRP A 362 -10.16 28.03 20.91
CA TRP A 362 -10.33 27.30 19.65
C TRP A 362 -9.61 27.96 18.48
N ASP A 363 -9.75 29.28 18.32
CA ASP A 363 -9.18 29.98 17.18
C ASP A 363 -7.64 30.00 17.19
N ASP A 364 -7.06 29.92 18.39
CA ASP A 364 -5.61 29.80 18.63
C ASP A 364 -5.12 28.36 18.79
N THR A 365 -5.93 27.34 18.50
CA THR A 365 -5.51 25.94 18.62
C THR A 365 -5.22 25.33 17.24
N ILE A 366 -4.00 24.84 17.05
CA ILE A 366 -3.63 23.95 15.95
C ILE A 366 -4.16 22.56 16.26
N VAL A 367 -5.12 22.10 15.48
CA VAL A 367 -5.66 20.74 15.53
C VAL A 367 -5.01 19.92 14.42
N VAL A 368 -4.39 18.81 14.79
CA VAL A 368 -3.82 17.83 13.86
C VAL A 368 -4.43 16.47 14.15
N PHE A 369 -5.11 15.88 13.17
CA PHE A 369 -5.62 14.50 13.25
C PHE A 369 -4.90 13.62 12.25
N LEU A 370 -4.45 12.43 12.67
CA LEU A 370 -3.89 11.42 11.77
C LEU A 370 -4.12 9.98 12.29
N SER A 371 -3.84 8.99 11.44
CA SER A 371 -3.74 7.57 11.82
C SER A 371 -2.28 7.11 11.84
N ASP A 372 -1.96 6.12 12.68
CA ASP A 372 -0.57 5.68 12.88
C ASP A 372 -0.05 4.68 11.83
N ASN A 373 -0.95 4.00 11.12
CA ASN A 373 -0.66 3.13 9.97
C ASN A 373 -1.96 2.87 9.21
N GLY A 374 -1.87 2.23 8.04
CA GLY A 374 -3.07 1.76 7.33
C GLY A 374 -3.88 0.72 8.12
N ALA A 375 -5.08 0.40 7.65
CA ALA A 375 -5.98 -0.53 8.32
C ALA A 375 -5.36 -1.92 8.50
N SER A 376 -5.71 -2.61 9.59
CA SER A 376 -5.12 -3.90 9.93
C SER A 376 -5.86 -5.08 9.30
N ALA A 377 -5.11 -5.90 8.54
CA ALA A 377 -5.56 -7.20 8.05
C ALA A 377 -5.26 -8.36 9.03
N GLU A 378 -4.73 -8.06 10.21
CA GLU A 378 -4.34 -9.08 11.18
C GLU A 378 -5.55 -9.87 11.69
N MET A 379 -5.32 -11.13 12.07
CA MET A 379 -6.32 -12.00 12.67
C MET A 379 -5.70 -12.75 13.83
N MET A 380 -6.23 -12.59 15.03
CA MET A 380 -5.71 -13.19 16.25
C MET A 380 -6.75 -13.19 17.36
N VAL A 381 -6.54 -14.02 18.38
CA VAL A 381 -7.26 -13.99 19.65
C VAL A 381 -6.23 -13.91 20.77
N ARG A 382 -6.40 -12.96 21.70
CA ARG A 382 -5.48 -12.74 22.84
C ARG A 382 -6.28 -12.46 24.11
N ASP A 383 -5.57 -12.15 25.19
CA ASP A 383 -6.14 -11.62 26.42
C ASP A 383 -7.21 -12.53 27.04
N ASP A 384 -8.45 -12.04 27.17
CA ASP A 384 -9.57 -12.79 27.79
C ASP A 384 -10.15 -13.87 26.86
N GLY A 385 -9.63 -14.00 25.63
CA GLY A 385 -10.11 -14.95 24.64
C GLY A 385 -11.29 -14.42 23.83
N HIS A 386 -11.95 -15.32 23.11
CA HIS A 386 -13.15 -15.03 22.32
C HIS A 386 -14.24 -16.02 22.71
N ASP A 387 -15.37 -15.52 23.21
CA ASP A 387 -16.57 -16.31 23.43
C ASP A 387 -17.57 -16.07 22.27
N PRO A 388 -17.74 -17.06 21.36
CA PRO A 388 -18.66 -16.92 20.23
C PRO A 388 -20.15 -16.93 20.63
N GLY A 389 -20.47 -17.26 21.89
CA GLY A 389 -21.82 -17.20 22.43
C GLY A 389 -22.25 -15.80 22.90
N LEU A 390 -21.32 -14.84 22.98
CA LEU A 390 -21.60 -13.46 23.38
C LEU A 390 -21.86 -12.55 22.16
N PRO A 391 -22.57 -11.43 22.34
CA PRO A 391 -22.78 -10.46 21.27
C PRO A 391 -21.45 -9.96 20.70
N ALA A 392 -21.30 -10.00 19.37
CA ALA A 392 -20.13 -9.46 18.68
C ALA A 392 -19.92 -7.99 19.04
N GLY A 393 -18.69 -7.59 19.36
CA GLY A 393 -18.39 -6.22 19.80
C GLY A 393 -18.42 -6.01 21.31
N SER A 394 -18.85 -7.02 22.08
CA SER A 394 -18.86 -6.97 23.55
C SER A 394 -17.51 -7.35 24.17
N ALA A 395 -17.34 -7.01 25.45
CA ALA A 395 -16.12 -7.21 26.22
C ALA A 395 -15.57 -8.65 26.23
N GLY A 396 -16.42 -9.66 26.07
CA GLY A 396 -16.01 -11.07 26.06
C GLY A 396 -15.67 -11.63 24.67
N THR A 397 -15.73 -10.80 23.62
CA THR A 397 -15.36 -11.20 22.26
C THR A 397 -13.99 -10.65 21.88
N TYR A 398 -13.24 -11.37 21.04
CA TYR A 398 -12.02 -10.85 20.42
C TYR A 398 -12.12 -11.03 18.91
N LEU A 399 -12.38 -9.94 18.19
CA LEU A 399 -12.53 -9.92 16.73
C LEU A 399 -11.52 -8.95 16.12
N CYS A 400 -10.94 -9.27 14.97
CA CYS A 400 -10.09 -8.36 14.20
C CYS A 400 -10.76 -8.00 12.89
N LEU A 401 -10.46 -6.85 12.28
CA LEU A 401 -11.11 -6.41 11.03
C LEU A 401 -10.92 -7.44 9.88
N GLY A 402 -9.70 -7.93 9.71
CA GLY A 402 -9.35 -8.94 8.71
C GLY A 402 -9.18 -8.39 7.29
N PRO A 403 -8.67 -9.21 6.36
CA PRO A 403 -8.16 -8.73 5.06
C PRO A 403 -9.22 -8.20 4.09
N GLY A 404 -10.46 -8.70 4.17
CA GLY A 404 -11.58 -8.22 3.36
C GLY A 404 -11.89 -6.75 3.63
N TRP A 405 -12.26 -6.44 4.88
CA TRP A 405 -12.62 -5.08 5.26
C TRP A 405 -11.43 -4.12 5.38
N SER A 406 -10.22 -4.59 5.71
CA SER A 406 -9.02 -3.73 5.65
C SER A 406 -8.72 -3.28 4.21
N THR A 407 -9.02 -4.11 3.20
CA THR A 407 -8.93 -3.71 1.78
C THR A 407 -9.92 -2.60 1.44
N VAL A 408 -11.11 -2.59 2.05
CA VAL A 408 -12.09 -1.51 1.88
C VAL A 408 -11.62 -0.26 2.60
N ALA A 409 -11.17 -0.38 3.85
CA ALA A 409 -10.69 0.73 4.67
C ALA A 409 -9.51 1.48 4.01
N ASN A 410 -8.62 0.77 3.32
CA ASN A 410 -7.48 1.36 2.63
C ASN A 410 -7.74 1.82 1.20
N THR A 411 -8.99 1.81 0.72
CA THR A 411 -9.33 2.25 -0.65
C THR A 411 -8.71 3.63 -0.96
N PRO A 412 -8.04 3.81 -2.11
CA PRO A 412 -7.90 2.88 -3.23
C PRO A 412 -6.66 1.99 -3.17
N PHE A 413 -5.87 2.05 -2.10
CA PHE A 413 -4.50 1.55 -2.06
C PHE A 413 -4.38 0.04 -1.82
N ARG A 414 -3.25 -0.50 -2.26
CA ARG A 414 -2.89 -1.91 -2.15
C ARG A 414 -2.30 -2.22 -0.76
N ARG A 415 -2.64 -3.40 -0.22
CA ARG A 415 -2.20 -3.95 1.08
C ARG A 415 -2.57 -3.08 2.30
N HIS A 416 -1.93 -3.39 3.42
CA HIS A 416 -2.40 -3.07 4.76
C HIS A 416 -1.25 -2.75 5.71
N LYS A 417 -1.56 -2.45 6.97
CA LYS A 417 -0.60 -2.45 8.09
C LYS A 417 0.39 -3.61 7.97
N THR A 418 1.66 -3.35 8.31
CA THR A 418 2.85 -4.20 8.14
C THR A 418 3.56 -4.05 6.79
N TRP A 419 2.84 -3.84 5.69
CA TRP A 419 3.46 -3.64 4.37
C TRP A 419 3.81 -2.17 4.11
N THR A 420 4.85 -1.93 3.31
CA THR A 420 5.31 -0.58 2.92
C THR A 420 4.67 -0.06 1.61
N HIS A 421 3.70 -0.81 1.08
CA HIS A 421 2.74 -0.37 0.06
C HIS A 421 1.86 0.76 0.59
N GLU A 422 1.27 1.55 -0.30
CA GLU A 422 0.44 2.72 0.02
C GLU A 422 -0.66 2.42 1.05
N GLY A 423 -1.28 1.24 0.98
CA GLY A 423 -2.33 0.86 1.93
C GLY A 423 -1.81 0.56 3.35
N GLY A 424 -0.51 0.41 3.55
CA GLY A 424 0.10 0.26 4.87
C GLY A 424 0.66 1.56 5.45
N ILE A 425 1.05 2.52 4.60
CA ILE A 425 1.80 3.72 5.01
C ILE A 425 1.11 5.06 4.70
N SER A 426 0.08 5.10 3.86
CA SER A 426 -0.65 6.33 3.54
C SER A 426 -1.98 6.38 4.29
N THR A 427 -2.17 7.45 5.05
CA THR A 427 -3.35 7.63 5.92
C THR A 427 -3.87 9.06 5.88
N PRO A 428 -5.07 9.31 6.42
CA PRO A 428 -5.60 10.66 6.54
C PRO A 428 -4.68 11.52 7.41
N LEU A 429 -4.52 12.78 7.01
CA LEU A 429 -4.04 13.86 7.87
C LEU A 429 -4.95 15.07 7.65
N ILE A 430 -5.54 15.54 8.74
CA ILE A 430 -6.33 16.77 8.78
C ILE A 430 -5.58 17.78 9.65
N MET A 431 -5.47 19.01 9.17
CA MET A 431 -4.87 20.10 9.92
C MET A 431 -5.78 21.33 9.89
N SER A 432 -6.03 21.95 11.03
CA SER A 432 -6.85 23.16 11.15
C SER A 432 -6.27 24.08 12.20
N TRP A 433 -6.26 25.38 11.92
CA TRP A 433 -5.86 26.41 12.86
C TRP A 433 -6.53 27.72 12.42
N PRO A 434 -7.69 28.11 13.01
CA PRO A 434 -8.50 29.20 12.47
C PRO A 434 -7.74 30.53 12.31
N ASN A 435 -6.84 30.87 13.24
CA ASN A 435 -6.07 32.12 13.17
C ASN A 435 -4.83 32.07 12.26
N GLY A 436 -4.35 30.88 11.88
CA GLY A 436 -3.12 30.76 11.08
C GLY A 436 -3.26 29.99 9.76
N ILE A 437 -4.41 29.38 9.50
CA ILE A 437 -4.74 28.71 8.23
C ILE A 437 -6.01 29.36 7.69
N SER A 438 -5.87 30.15 6.61
CA SER A 438 -6.98 30.79 5.91
C SER A 438 -7.71 29.84 4.95
N ALA A 439 -7.12 28.67 4.68
CA ALA A 439 -7.69 27.63 3.86
C ALA A 439 -8.95 27.01 4.53
N ALA A 440 -10.02 26.83 3.76
CA ALA A 440 -11.25 26.14 4.13
C ALA A 440 -11.54 24.98 3.17
N GLY A 441 -11.12 23.77 3.55
CA GLY A 441 -11.47 22.52 2.88
C GLY A 441 -10.56 22.12 1.72
N GLN A 442 -9.52 22.91 1.42
CA GLN A 442 -8.57 22.63 0.35
C GLN A 442 -7.77 21.34 0.63
N LEU A 443 -7.40 20.70 -0.48
CA LEU A 443 -6.51 19.54 -0.46
C LEU A 443 -5.05 19.99 -0.51
N ARG A 444 -4.19 19.14 0.02
CA ARG A 444 -2.73 19.20 -0.12
C ARG A 444 -2.25 17.91 -0.76
N HIS A 445 -1.71 18.05 -1.97
CA HIS A 445 -1.20 16.94 -2.75
C HIS A 445 0.29 16.74 -2.55
N THR A 446 1.02 17.74 -2.05
CA THR A 446 2.45 17.58 -1.78
C THR A 446 2.70 16.47 -0.74
N PRO A 447 3.62 15.52 -1.00
CA PRO A 447 3.88 14.40 -0.09
C PRO A 447 4.47 14.82 1.27
N GLY A 448 3.77 14.55 2.36
CA GLY A 448 4.25 14.76 3.74
C GLY A 448 4.48 13.44 4.48
N HIS A 449 5.29 13.45 5.54
CA HIS A 449 5.55 12.28 6.37
C HIS A 449 5.53 12.65 7.87
N VAL A 450 5.27 11.70 8.77
CA VAL A 450 5.20 11.95 10.23
C VAL A 450 6.46 12.58 10.83
N ILE A 451 7.61 12.45 10.18
CA ILE A 451 8.88 13.11 10.59
C ILE A 451 8.84 14.62 10.38
N ASP A 452 7.96 15.10 9.50
CA ASP A 452 7.80 16.50 9.14
C ASP A 452 7.00 17.27 10.23
N LEU A 453 6.25 16.57 11.10
CA LEU A 453 5.39 17.22 12.10
C LEU A 453 6.16 17.87 13.25
N VAL A 454 7.25 17.27 13.73
CA VAL A 454 8.08 17.92 14.77
C VAL A 454 8.68 19.24 14.27
N PRO A 455 9.41 19.32 13.15
CA PRO A 455 9.94 20.61 12.69
C PRO A 455 8.81 21.62 12.40
N THR A 456 7.67 21.18 11.85
CA THR A 456 6.51 22.05 11.65
C THR A 456 6.01 22.66 12.96
N LEU A 457 5.82 21.84 13.99
CA LEU A 457 5.31 22.32 15.27
C LEU A 457 6.34 23.22 15.95
N LEU A 458 7.64 22.91 15.92
CA LEU A 458 8.66 23.79 16.49
C LEU A 458 8.64 25.18 15.85
N ASP A 459 8.50 25.26 14.52
CA ASP A 459 8.41 26.53 13.79
C ASP A 459 7.16 27.34 14.18
N LEU A 460 6.00 26.68 14.26
CA LEU A 460 4.73 27.33 14.61
C LEU A 460 4.64 27.77 16.08
N THR A 461 5.28 27.02 16.98
CA THR A 461 5.17 27.24 18.42
C THR A 461 6.33 28.04 19.01
N GLY A 462 7.41 28.23 18.24
CA GLY A 462 8.69 28.76 18.74
C GLY A 462 9.44 27.77 19.66
N GLY A 463 9.16 26.47 19.51
CA GLY A 463 9.87 25.40 20.21
C GLY A 463 11.33 25.31 19.75
N LYS A 464 12.16 24.55 20.49
CA LYS A 464 13.59 24.41 20.16
C LYS A 464 14.00 22.96 20.05
N HIS A 465 14.61 22.62 18.92
CA HIS A 465 15.34 21.38 18.76
C HIS A 465 16.60 21.39 19.63
N ALA A 466 17.07 20.23 20.09
CA ALA A 466 18.26 20.15 20.92
C ALA A 466 19.53 20.47 20.09
N ASP A 467 20.42 21.29 20.64
CA ASP A 467 21.62 21.78 19.93
C ASP A 467 22.63 20.66 19.60
N ASP A 468 22.65 19.59 20.41
CA ASP A 468 23.54 18.44 20.27
C ASP A 468 22.94 17.26 19.49
N ALA A 469 21.65 17.37 19.12
CA ALA A 469 20.97 16.35 18.32
C ALA A 469 21.30 16.49 16.82
N PRO A 470 21.35 15.38 16.05
CA PRO A 470 21.53 15.43 14.60
C PRO A 470 20.48 16.29 13.91
N THR A 471 20.75 16.77 12.69
CA THR A 471 19.73 17.50 11.92
C THR A 471 18.45 16.66 11.75
N LEU A 472 17.28 17.29 11.93
CA LEU A 472 16.00 16.64 11.67
C LEU A 472 15.90 16.24 10.18
N PRO A 473 15.55 14.99 9.87
CA PRO A 473 15.39 14.54 8.48
C PRO A 473 14.07 15.03 7.86
N GLY A 474 13.09 15.43 8.68
CA GLY A 474 11.84 16.01 8.22
C GLY A 474 11.97 17.48 7.82
N LYS A 475 11.03 17.95 7.00
CA LYS A 475 10.90 19.35 6.61
C LYS A 475 9.67 19.95 7.25
N SER A 476 9.74 21.24 7.58
CA SER A 476 8.58 21.97 8.07
C SER A 476 7.51 22.09 6.98
N LEU A 477 6.25 21.81 7.34
CA LEU A 477 5.08 21.92 6.48
C LEU A 477 4.44 23.33 6.56
N THR A 478 5.09 24.30 7.20
CA THR A 478 4.56 25.65 7.40
C THR A 478 4.19 26.34 6.08
N ASN A 479 5.00 26.16 5.02
CA ASN A 479 4.67 26.68 3.70
C ASN A 479 3.43 26.01 3.09
N ILE A 480 3.25 24.71 3.32
CA ILE A 480 2.07 23.94 2.87
C ILE A 480 0.78 24.51 3.47
N LEU A 481 0.83 25.17 4.63
CA LEU A 481 -0.36 25.76 5.23
C LEU A 481 -1.02 26.79 4.30
N SER A 482 -0.21 27.55 3.55
CA SER A 482 -0.68 28.59 2.63
C SER A 482 -0.72 28.09 1.19
N ASP A 483 0.43 27.66 0.66
CA ASP A 483 0.63 27.24 -0.73
C ASP A 483 0.98 25.76 -0.73
N ASP A 484 0.34 24.89 -1.54
CA ASP A 484 0.61 23.43 -1.59
C ASP A 484 2.01 23.11 -2.16
N VAL A 485 3.06 23.50 -1.42
CA VAL A 485 4.48 23.49 -1.79
C VAL A 485 5.36 23.26 -0.55
N LEU A 486 6.28 22.29 -0.65
CA LEU A 486 7.34 22.04 0.33
C LEU A 486 8.56 22.93 0.04
N SER A 487 8.52 24.19 0.47
CA SER A 487 9.70 25.06 0.70
C SER A 487 10.88 25.00 -0.32
N ASP A 488 10.61 24.96 -1.62
CA ASP A 488 11.40 25.52 -2.73
C ASP A 488 10.51 25.49 -4.00
N ASP A 489 10.80 26.35 -4.99
CA ASP A 489 9.96 26.68 -6.16
C ASP A 489 9.63 25.50 -7.11
N THR A 490 9.87 24.25 -6.73
CA THR A 490 9.67 23.06 -7.58
C THR A 490 8.38 22.28 -7.31
N GLY A 491 7.66 22.56 -6.20
CA GLY A 491 6.39 21.89 -5.89
C GLY A 491 6.49 20.38 -5.58
N ASN A 492 7.70 19.81 -5.59
CA ASN A 492 7.96 18.39 -5.40
C ASN A 492 8.99 18.17 -4.29
N ARG A 493 8.77 17.17 -3.43
CA ARG A 493 9.78 16.72 -2.47
C ARG A 493 10.95 16.10 -3.25
N ALA A 494 12.00 16.89 -3.49
CA ALA A 494 13.21 16.43 -4.17
C ALA A 494 13.99 15.40 -3.34
N GLU A 495 13.82 15.42 -2.02
CA GLU A 495 14.44 14.49 -1.08
C GLU A 495 13.68 13.16 -0.97
N SER A 496 14.39 12.10 -0.57
CA SER A 496 13.82 10.77 -0.44
C SER A 496 12.94 10.62 0.80
N LEU A 497 11.82 9.91 0.64
CA LEU A 497 11.09 9.26 1.72
C LEU A 497 11.45 7.79 1.78
N TRP A 498 11.71 7.28 2.99
CA TRP A 498 12.28 5.95 3.18
C TRP A 498 11.48 5.13 4.19
N TRP A 499 11.31 3.83 3.90
CA TRP A 499 10.63 2.90 4.79
C TRP A 499 11.36 1.58 4.92
N PHE A 500 11.33 1.05 6.14
CA PHE A 500 11.69 -0.32 6.47
C PHE A 500 10.83 -0.79 7.65
N HIS A 501 10.23 -1.96 7.55
CA HIS A 501 9.54 -2.59 8.68
C HIS A 501 9.52 -4.10 8.49
N ASP A 502 10.03 -4.88 9.45
CA ASP A 502 10.02 -6.36 9.39
C ASP A 502 10.49 -6.94 8.03
N GLY A 503 11.49 -6.32 7.38
CA GLY A 503 12.01 -6.75 6.08
C GLY A 503 11.25 -6.25 4.86
N HIS A 504 10.10 -5.61 5.04
CA HIS A 504 9.40 -4.84 4.00
C HIS A 504 10.13 -3.51 3.80
N ARG A 505 10.35 -3.11 2.55
CA ARG A 505 11.19 -1.96 2.16
C ARG A 505 10.44 -1.08 1.20
N ALA A 506 10.61 0.24 1.30
CA ALA A 506 10.22 1.15 0.23
C ALA A 506 11.10 2.41 0.25
N ILE A 507 11.20 3.05 -0.91
CA ILE A 507 11.72 4.40 -1.05
C ILE A 507 10.89 5.15 -2.09
N ARG A 508 10.66 6.44 -1.87
CA ARG A 508 10.05 7.36 -2.84
C ARG A 508 10.97 8.55 -3.05
N ILE A 509 11.23 8.89 -4.32
CA ILE A 509 11.94 10.11 -4.72
C ILE A 509 11.12 10.79 -5.81
N GLY A 510 10.58 11.98 -5.52
CA GLY A 510 9.57 12.62 -6.36
C GLY A 510 8.37 11.70 -6.60
N ASP A 511 8.06 11.46 -7.87
CA ASP A 511 6.92 10.64 -8.30
C ASP A 511 7.23 9.14 -8.39
N TRP A 512 8.48 8.73 -8.16
CA TRP A 512 8.89 7.34 -8.31
C TRP A 512 9.00 6.66 -6.96
N LYS A 513 8.36 5.50 -6.83
CA LYS A 513 8.41 4.66 -5.63
C LYS A 513 8.86 3.25 -5.98
N ALA A 514 9.90 2.77 -5.29
CA ALA A 514 10.26 1.36 -5.30
C ALA A 514 9.80 0.72 -3.99
N VAL A 515 9.21 -0.47 -4.05
CA VAL A 515 8.71 -1.20 -2.88
C VAL A 515 9.01 -2.69 -3.00
N SER A 516 9.35 -3.34 -1.90
CA SER A 516 9.66 -4.77 -1.86
C SER A 516 9.16 -5.36 -0.55
N PRO A 517 8.14 -6.24 -0.59
CA PRO A 517 7.80 -7.09 0.54
C PRO A 517 8.96 -8.00 0.94
N ILE A 518 8.97 -8.45 2.19
CA ILE A 518 10.01 -9.36 2.68
C ILE A 518 10.10 -10.66 1.85
N GLY A 519 11.21 -10.85 1.14
CA GLY A 519 11.48 -12.03 0.32
C GLY A 519 10.73 -12.05 -1.01
N GLU A 520 10.23 -10.90 -1.46
CA GLU A 520 9.74 -10.68 -2.81
C GLU A 520 10.67 -9.69 -3.55
N PRO A 521 10.77 -9.75 -4.89
CA PRO A 521 11.49 -8.78 -5.71
C PRO A 521 11.02 -7.35 -5.47
N TRP A 522 11.84 -6.40 -5.89
CA TRP A 522 11.43 -5.01 -5.95
C TRP A 522 10.43 -4.79 -7.09
N GLU A 523 9.37 -4.05 -6.77
CA GLU A 523 8.39 -3.46 -7.67
C GLU A 523 8.73 -1.96 -7.83
N LEU A 524 8.38 -1.37 -8.97
CA LEU A 524 8.57 0.06 -9.26
C LEU A 524 7.26 0.70 -9.73
N TYR A 525 6.92 1.87 -9.20
CA TYR A 525 5.70 2.60 -9.55
C TYR A 525 5.99 4.08 -9.80
N ASN A 526 5.28 4.67 -10.77
CA ASN A 526 5.15 6.12 -10.89
C ASN A 526 3.86 6.55 -10.16
N VAL A 527 4.00 6.93 -8.91
CA VAL A 527 2.87 7.23 -8.03
C VAL A 527 2.16 8.55 -8.37
N ALA A 528 2.68 9.41 -9.25
CA ALA A 528 1.89 10.56 -9.71
C ALA A 528 0.66 10.17 -10.54
N VAL A 529 0.72 9.01 -11.20
CA VAL A 529 -0.35 8.50 -12.09
C VAL A 529 -0.87 7.12 -11.67
N ASP A 530 -0.12 6.37 -10.85
CA ASP A 530 -0.43 5.04 -10.30
C ASP A 530 -0.28 5.06 -8.77
N ARG A 531 -1.11 5.89 -8.10
CA ARG A 531 -1.13 6.02 -6.63
C ARG A 531 -1.52 4.72 -5.94
N ASP A 532 -2.18 3.79 -6.63
CA ASP A 532 -2.69 2.54 -6.09
C ASP A 532 -1.74 1.36 -6.28
N GLU A 533 -0.56 1.58 -6.88
CA GLU A 533 0.52 0.60 -7.06
C GLU A 533 0.05 -0.63 -7.85
N SER A 534 -0.72 -0.40 -8.89
CA SER A 534 -1.33 -1.44 -9.72
C SER A 534 -0.42 -1.90 -10.86
N THR A 535 0.53 -1.07 -11.28
CA THR A 535 1.31 -1.32 -12.50
C THR A 535 2.81 -1.29 -12.24
N ASP A 536 3.39 -2.49 -12.11
CA ASP A 536 4.83 -2.64 -11.88
C ASP A 536 5.66 -2.29 -13.12
N LEU A 537 6.50 -1.27 -12.99
CA LEU A 537 7.42 -0.72 -14.00
C LEU A 537 8.85 -1.23 -13.83
N ALA A 538 9.11 -2.19 -12.93
CA ALA A 538 10.45 -2.64 -12.58
C ALA A 538 11.27 -3.20 -13.75
N ILE A 539 10.61 -3.60 -14.83
CA ILE A 539 11.24 -4.10 -16.06
C ILE A 539 11.37 -3.00 -17.11
N PRO A 540 10.29 -2.33 -17.55
CA PRO A 540 10.41 -1.27 -18.55
C PRO A 540 11.25 -0.06 -18.07
N ALA A 541 11.40 0.13 -16.76
CA ALA A 541 12.20 1.20 -16.16
C ALA A 541 13.26 0.66 -15.18
N ALA A 542 13.95 -0.43 -15.54
CA ALA A 542 14.93 -1.10 -14.68
C ALA A 542 16.05 -0.17 -14.17
N ASP A 543 16.57 0.75 -14.99
CA ASP A 543 17.60 1.70 -14.56
C ASP A 543 17.11 2.60 -13.42
N LYS A 544 15.87 3.11 -13.53
CA LYS A 544 15.25 3.91 -12.47
C LYS A 544 15.06 3.08 -11.19
N LEU A 545 14.73 1.80 -11.32
CA LEU A 545 14.63 0.92 -10.17
C LEU A 545 16.00 0.73 -9.49
N HIS A 546 17.07 0.50 -10.25
CA HIS A 546 18.42 0.39 -9.71
C HIS A 546 18.84 1.64 -8.95
N ASP A 547 18.57 2.84 -9.49
CA ASP A 547 18.86 4.12 -8.83
C ASP A 547 18.16 4.23 -7.47
N LEU A 548 16.87 3.87 -7.40
CA LEU A 548 16.10 3.92 -6.17
C LEU A 548 16.58 2.89 -5.15
N ILE A 549 16.92 1.67 -5.58
CA ILE A 549 17.47 0.64 -4.68
C ILE A 549 18.81 1.12 -4.09
N ALA A 550 19.69 1.72 -4.91
CA ALA A 550 20.95 2.27 -4.43
C ALA A 550 20.73 3.40 -3.42
N ALA A 551 19.77 4.30 -3.67
CA ALA A 551 19.40 5.36 -2.74
C ALA A 551 18.81 4.80 -1.42
N TRP A 552 18.00 3.74 -1.49
CA TRP A 552 17.47 3.06 -0.29
C TRP A 552 18.60 2.45 0.55
N GLN A 553 19.57 1.81 -0.09
CA GLN A 553 20.73 1.24 0.61
C GLN A 553 21.58 2.33 1.25
N SER A 554 21.90 3.41 0.52
CA SER A 554 22.67 4.53 1.05
C SER A 554 22.02 5.15 2.30
N LYS A 555 20.70 5.35 2.29
CA LYS A 555 19.96 5.83 3.48
C LYS A 555 19.96 4.83 4.63
N THR A 556 19.90 3.53 4.33
CA THR A 556 20.01 2.47 5.34
C THR A 556 21.37 2.50 6.03
N ASP A 557 22.45 2.72 5.28
CA ASP A 557 23.81 2.82 5.81
C ASP A 557 23.97 4.06 6.70
N GLU A 558 23.47 5.22 6.26
CA GLU A 558 23.43 6.48 7.05
C GLU A 558 22.67 6.29 8.38
N PHE A 559 21.49 5.66 8.33
CA PHE A 559 20.69 5.40 9.52
C PHE A 559 21.38 4.41 10.44
N THR A 560 22.08 3.42 9.90
CA THR A 560 22.86 2.44 10.68
C THR A 560 24.03 3.11 11.38
N GLU A 561 24.76 3.98 10.71
CA GLU A 561 25.86 4.75 11.30
C GLU A 561 25.35 5.60 12.46
N LEU A 562 24.30 6.39 12.24
CA LEU A 562 23.72 7.22 13.29
C LEU A 562 23.19 6.39 14.47
N ALA A 563 22.45 5.31 14.17
CA ALA A 563 21.88 4.44 15.19
C ALA A 563 22.92 3.61 15.95
N THR A 564 24.19 3.58 15.53
CA THR A 564 25.26 2.85 16.24
C THR A 564 26.31 3.74 16.89
N ARG A 565 26.28 5.06 16.63
CA ARG A 565 27.28 6.05 17.10
C ARG A 565 27.57 6.01 18.61
N ASP A 566 26.56 5.80 19.45
CA ASP A 566 26.66 5.76 20.92
C ASP A 566 26.65 4.32 21.50
N LEU A 567 26.75 3.27 20.68
CA LEU A 567 26.77 1.88 21.16
C LEU A 567 28.20 1.35 21.36
N ASP A 568 28.38 0.55 22.41
CA ASP A 568 29.62 -0.18 22.63
C ASP A 568 29.72 -1.49 21.81
N ALA A 569 30.95 -1.99 21.66
CA ALA A 569 31.22 -3.22 20.89
C ALA A 569 30.46 -4.45 21.44
N LYS A 570 30.20 -4.49 22.76
CA LYS A 570 29.44 -5.58 23.40
C LYS A 570 27.98 -5.57 22.97
N SER A 571 27.36 -4.40 22.89
CA SER A 571 25.97 -4.22 22.46
C SER A 571 25.79 -4.64 21.00
N LEU A 572 26.73 -4.28 20.13
CA LEU A 572 26.75 -4.70 18.73
C LEU A 572 26.94 -6.22 18.58
N GLN A 573 27.85 -6.82 19.36
CA GLN A 573 28.07 -8.27 19.33
C GLN A 573 26.83 -9.05 19.83
N LYS A 574 26.14 -8.52 20.86
CA LYS A 574 24.87 -9.08 21.34
C LYS A 574 23.80 -9.01 20.25
N ALA A 575 23.65 -7.88 19.57
CA ALA A 575 22.67 -7.71 18.49
C ALA A 575 22.86 -8.75 17.36
N LYS A 576 24.10 -9.00 16.91
CA LYS A 576 24.41 -10.04 15.91
C LYS A 576 23.97 -11.45 16.33
N ARG A 577 24.02 -11.77 17.63
CA ARG A 577 23.54 -13.07 18.16
C ARG A 577 22.02 -13.18 18.23
N PHE A 578 21.32 -12.05 18.40
CA PHE A 578 19.84 -12.03 18.44
C PHE A 578 19.19 -12.10 17.06
N GLN A 579 19.90 -11.74 15.98
CA GLN A 579 19.43 -11.96 14.60
C GLN A 579 19.07 -13.44 14.31
N GLY A 580 19.67 -14.40 15.01
CA GLY A 580 19.34 -15.83 14.88
C GLY A 580 18.12 -16.30 15.69
N ARG A 581 17.54 -15.47 16.57
CA ARG A 581 16.47 -15.87 17.52
C ARG A 581 15.07 -15.29 17.21
N SER A 582 14.91 -14.43 16.21
CA SER A 582 13.58 -13.98 15.73
C SER A 582 12.77 -15.07 15.02
N GLY A 583 13.31 -16.29 14.92
CA GLY A 583 12.79 -17.40 14.11
C GLY A 583 11.35 -17.85 14.40
N LYS A 584 10.70 -17.49 15.52
CA LYS A 584 9.28 -17.80 15.74
C LYS A 584 8.33 -16.85 14.99
N MET A 585 8.54 -15.53 15.06
CA MET A 585 7.80 -14.58 14.20
C MET A 585 8.26 -14.69 12.75
N GLY A 586 9.56 -14.89 12.51
CA GLY A 586 10.08 -15.14 11.17
C GLY A 586 9.47 -16.39 10.52
N LYS A 587 9.23 -17.46 11.29
CA LYS A 587 8.51 -18.66 10.81
C LYS A 587 7.02 -18.39 10.57
N ALA A 588 6.32 -17.73 11.50
CA ALA A 588 4.91 -17.39 11.33
C ALA A 588 4.68 -16.41 10.16
N GLN A 589 5.55 -15.42 9.97
CA GLN A 589 5.56 -14.53 8.79
C GLN A 589 5.93 -15.31 7.53
N ALA A 590 6.94 -16.19 7.55
CA ALA A 590 7.26 -17.04 6.41
C ALA A 590 6.13 -18.02 6.03
N ASP A 591 5.34 -18.47 6.99
CA ASP A 591 4.14 -19.29 6.78
C ASP A 591 2.92 -18.48 6.34
N ALA A 592 2.82 -17.21 6.77
CA ALA A 592 1.78 -16.23 6.38
C ALA A 592 2.03 -15.58 5.02
N LYS A 593 3.28 -15.58 4.53
CA LYS A 593 3.59 -15.23 3.14
C LYS A 593 2.65 -16.04 2.26
N PRO A 594 2.04 -15.46 1.21
CA PRO A 594 1.57 -16.28 0.11
C PRO A 594 2.79 -17.09 -0.34
N LYS A 595 2.86 -18.36 0.10
CA LYS A 595 3.93 -19.26 -0.33
C LYS A 595 3.88 -19.18 -1.85
N ARG A 596 4.99 -18.80 -2.50
CA ARG A 596 5.08 -18.88 -3.95
C ARG A 596 4.76 -20.34 -4.30
N LYS A 597 3.53 -20.60 -4.75
CA LYS A 597 2.98 -21.96 -4.94
C LYS A 597 3.40 -22.50 -6.31
N GLN A 598 4.61 -22.18 -6.74
CA GLN A 598 5.16 -22.78 -7.93
C GLN A 598 5.32 -24.28 -7.65
N ASN A 599 4.78 -25.11 -8.52
CA ASN A 599 4.95 -26.55 -8.45
C ASN A 599 6.28 -26.92 -9.11
N LEU A 600 7.36 -26.73 -8.35
CA LEU A 600 8.73 -26.94 -8.79
C LEU A 600 9.19 -28.38 -8.48
N LEU A 601 9.06 -29.28 -9.45
CA LEU A 601 9.49 -30.67 -9.32
C LEU A 601 11.03 -30.74 -9.32
N GLN A 602 11.62 -31.13 -8.18
CA GLN A 602 13.08 -31.35 -8.06
C GLN A 602 13.90 -30.17 -8.60
N ALA A 603 13.49 -28.94 -8.27
CA ALA A 603 14.10 -27.74 -8.85
C ALA A 603 15.15 -27.09 -7.96
N ASP A 604 16.19 -26.58 -8.61
CA ASP A 604 17.12 -25.60 -8.05
C ASP A 604 16.58 -24.19 -8.33
N THR A 605 16.36 -23.38 -7.30
CA THR A 605 15.95 -21.96 -7.44
C THR A 605 17.12 -21.03 -7.13
N PHE A 606 17.27 -19.97 -7.92
CA PHE A 606 18.34 -18.97 -7.75
C PHE A 606 17.86 -17.58 -8.18
N LEU A 607 18.65 -16.55 -7.87
CA LEU A 607 18.45 -15.21 -8.40
C LEU A 607 19.33 -15.01 -9.62
N LEU A 608 18.77 -14.37 -10.64
CA LEU A 608 19.47 -13.95 -11.84
C LEU A 608 18.98 -12.56 -12.20
N ASN A 609 19.88 -11.57 -12.19
CA ASN A 609 19.55 -10.15 -12.33
C ASN A 609 18.39 -9.74 -11.40
N ASP A 610 18.49 -10.11 -10.11
CA ASP A 610 17.47 -9.88 -9.07
C ASP A 610 16.07 -10.44 -9.34
N ARG A 611 15.94 -11.34 -10.32
CA ARG A 611 14.71 -12.08 -10.62
C ARG A 611 14.85 -13.53 -10.20
N HIS A 612 13.75 -14.10 -9.72
CA HIS A 612 13.71 -15.52 -9.37
C HIS A 612 13.73 -16.37 -10.63
N ALA A 613 14.69 -17.28 -10.70
CA ALA A 613 14.78 -18.30 -11.73
C ALA A 613 14.74 -19.69 -11.09
N PHE A 614 14.36 -20.69 -11.88
CA PHE A 614 14.38 -22.08 -11.47
C PHE A 614 14.92 -22.98 -12.59
N VAL A 615 15.45 -24.13 -12.20
CA VAL A 615 15.74 -25.26 -13.10
C VAL A 615 15.25 -26.55 -12.43
N MET A 616 14.23 -27.19 -13.01
CA MET A 616 13.79 -28.55 -12.65
C MET A 616 14.73 -29.58 -13.24
N GLN A 617 15.29 -30.45 -12.40
CA GLN A 617 16.31 -31.41 -12.78
C GLN A 617 15.73 -32.82 -12.98
N PRO A 618 16.11 -33.53 -14.06
CA PRO A 618 15.85 -34.97 -14.17
C PRO A 618 16.46 -35.74 -12.99
N LYS A 619 15.87 -36.87 -12.61
CA LYS A 619 16.46 -37.75 -11.58
C LYS A 619 17.80 -38.30 -12.08
N SER A 620 18.86 -38.08 -11.30
CA SER A 620 20.14 -38.73 -11.55
C SER A 620 20.06 -40.19 -11.10
N ASP A 621 20.15 -41.13 -12.04
CA ASP A 621 20.12 -42.57 -11.76
C ASP A 621 21.51 -43.19 -11.58
N GLY A 622 22.57 -42.37 -11.55
CA GLY A 622 23.96 -42.83 -11.47
C GLY A 622 24.45 -43.63 -12.69
N SER A 623 23.60 -43.83 -13.71
CA SER A 623 23.89 -44.66 -14.89
C SER A 623 24.04 -43.84 -16.19
N ALA A 624 23.52 -42.61 -16.21
CA ALA A 624 23.67 -41.69 -17.33
C ALA A 624 25.13 -41.23 -17.48
N LYS A 625 25.85 -41.78 -18.47
CA LYS A 625 26.99 -41.08 -19.09
C LYS A 625 26.52 -39.66 -19.43
N SER A 626 27.24 -38.65 -18.94
CA SER A 626 26.96 -37.22 -19.12
C SER A 626 26.62 -36.89 -20.58
N GLN A 627 25.32 -36.85 -20.91
CA GLN A 627 24.85 -36.43 -22.23
C GLN A 627 25.06 -34.91 -22.31
N THR A 628 26.15 -34.50 -22.93
CA THR A 628 26.46 -33.09 -23.21
C THR A 628 26.27 -32.81 -24.70
N PRO A 629 25.49 -31.79 -25.07
CA PRO A 629 24.78 -30.87 -24.16
C PRO A 629 23.51 -31.51 -23.54
N LYS A 630 23.16 -31.09 -22.31
CA LYS A 630 21.95 -31.55 -21.62
C LYS A 630 20.69 -30.92 -22.26
N PRO A 631 19.66 -31.71 -22.63
CA PRO A 631 18.44 -31.18 -23.23
C PRO A 631 17.61 -30.42 -22.18
N TRP A 632 16.95 -29.34 -22.61
CA TRP A 632 16.09 -28.55 -21.72
C TRP A 632 14.98 -27.81 -22.46
N ILE A 633 13.96 -27.44 -21.68
CA ILE A 633 12.83 -26.63 -22.09
C ILE A 633 12.92 -25.26 -21.41
N PHE A 634 12.89 -24.21 -22.21
CA PHE A 634 12.66 -22.85 -21.73
C PHE A 634 11.16 -22.66 -21.53
N TYR A 635 10.73 -22.50 -20.28
CA TYR A 635 9.34 -22.38 -19.88
C TYR A 635 8.89 -20.95 -19.61
N GLY A 636 7.70 -20.60 -20.09
CA GLY A 636 6.96 -19.38 -19.75
C GLY A 636 5.44 -19.63 -19.64
N PRO A 637 4.72 -18.88 -18.78
CA PRO A 637 5.22 -17.79 -17.96
C PRO A 637 5.78 -18.32 -16.64
N THR A 638 6.88 -17.74 -16.18
CA THR A 638 7.36 -17.94 -14.82
C THR A 638 6.88 -16.75 -13.99
N LEU A 639 6.00 -17.00 -13.02
CA LEU A 639 5.43 -16.00 -12.10
C LEU A 639 5.22 -16.66 -10.74
N ASN A 640 4.84 -15.91 -9.70
CA ASN A 640 4.60 -16.46 -8.36
C ASN A 640 3.73 -17.73 -8.29
N ARG A 641 2.81 -17.93 -9.24
CA ARG A 641 1.95 -19.13 -9.33
C ARG A 641 2.41 -20.15 -10.37
N TYR A 642 3.23 -19.76 -11.35
CA TYR A 642 3.57 -20.59 -12.51
C TYR A 642 5.06 -20.95 -12.51
N PRO A 643 5.42 -22.20 -12.82
CA PRO A 643 4.53 -23.33 -13.14
C PRO A 643 3.68 -23.79 -11.95
N ASP A 644 2.48 -24.31 -12.20
CA ASP A 644 1.51 -24.73 -11.18
C ASP A 644 1.22 -26.25 -11.20
N ASN A 645 0.28 -26.69 -10.37
CA ASN A 645 -0.06 -28.13 -10.24
C ASN A 645 -0.71 -28.72 -11.49
N ALA A 646 -1.35 -27.93 -12.35
CA ALA A 646 -1.98 -28.42 -13.57
C ALA A 646 -0.93 -28.96 -14.54
N GLU A 647 0.26 -28.36 -14.59
CA GLU A 647 1.38 -28.78 -15.45
C GLU A 647 2.23 -29.90 -14.83
N ARG A 648 1.87 -30.40 -13.64
CA ARG A 648 2.68 -31.40 -12.92
C ARG A 648 2.96 -32.63 -13.77
N TRP A 649 1.94 -33.14 -14.45
CA TRP A 649 2.04 -34.36 -15.25
C TRP A 649 3.05 -34.18 -16.39
N MET A 650 2.92 -33.11 -17.19
CA MET A 650 3.80 -32.88 -18.33
C MET A 650 5.24 -32.59 -17.88
N HIS A 651 5.43 -31.79 -16.83
CA HIS A 651 6.76 -31.56 -16.28
C HIS A 651 7.40 -32.87 -15.81
N GLN A 652 6.64 -33.75 -15.14
CA GLN A 652 7.14 -35.07 -14.75
C GLN A 652 7.54 -35.90 -15.97
N LYS A 653 6.76 -35.88 -17.07
CA LYS A 653 7.10 -36.58 -18.32
C LYS A 653 8.41 -36.07 -18.94
N PHE A 654 8.65 -34.76 -18.93
CA PHE A 654 9.91 -34.19 -19.41
C PHE A 654 11.10 -34.64 -18.55
N LEU A 655 10.94 -34.58 -17.23
CA LEU A 655 11.99 -35.00 -16.29
C LEU A 655 12.28 -36.50 -16.39
N ASP A 656 11.25 -37.34 -16.53
CA ASP A 656 11.38 -38.79 -16.75
C ASP A 656 12.08 -39.09 -18.08
N ALA A 657 11.91 -38.22 -19.08
CA ALA A 657 12.63 -38.29 -20.33
C ALA A 657 14.05 -37.70 -20.26
N GLY A 658 14.53 -37.21 -19.13
CA GLY A 658 15.87 -36.63 -19.02
C GLY A 658 15.98 -35.20 -19.56
N VAL A 659 14.86 -34.50 -19.75
CA VAL A 659 14.80 -33.11 -20.22
C VAL A 659 14.53 -32.17 -19.05
N ALA A 660 15.45 -31.24 -18.79
CA ALA A 660 15.26 -30.24 -17.73
C ALA A 660 14.23 -29.16 -18.15
N ILE A 661 13.63 -28.47 -17.18
CA ILE A 661 12.79 -27.30 -17.43
C ILE A 661 13.35 -26.11 -16.69
N ALA A 662 13.51 -24.96 -17.34
CA ALA A 662 14.00 -23.75 -16.70
C ALA A 662 13.14 -22.53 -17.06
N GLY A 663 13.03 -21.59 -16.14
CA GLY A 663 12.25 -20.36 -16.31
C GLY A 663 12.72 -19.25 -15.39
N ILE A 664 12.41 -18.00 -15.77
CA ILE A 664 12.78 -16.78 -15.02
C ILE A 664 11.58 -15.84 -14.92
N ASP A 665 11.35 -15.33 -13.71
CA ASP A 665 10.26 -14.42 -13.37
C ASP A 665 10.53 -13.02 -13.91
N VAL A 666 9.86 -12.69 -15.01
CA VAL A 666 9.90 -11.36 -15.63
C VAL A 666 8.59 -10.60 -15.46
N GLY A 667 7.81 -10.90 -14.40
CA GLY A 667 6.55 -10.21 -14.15
C GLY A 667 5.60 -10.21 -15.36
N GLU A 668 4.69 -9.24 -15.43
CA GLU A 668 3.70 -9.13 -16.50
C GLU A 668 4.28 -8.42 -17.75
N ALA A 669 5.33 -8.98 -18.35
CA ALA A 669 6.03 -8.33 -19.46
C ALA A 669 5.33 -8.44 -20.83
N TYR A 670 4.33 -9.32 -21.00
CA TYR A 670 3.56 -9.50 -22.25
C TYR A 670 4.36 -9.59 -23.57
N GLY A 671 5.58 -10.12 -23.55
CA GLY A 671 6.45 -10.20 -24.74
C GLY A 671 7.20 -8.91 -25.07
N SER A 672 7.26 -7.96 -24.13
CA SER A 672 8.04 -6.74 -24.23
C SER A 672 9.53 -7.04 -24.45
N PRO A 673 10.22 -6.30 -25.35
CA PRO A 673 11.67 -6.37 -25.50
C PRO A 673 12.45 -6.13 -24.21
N HIS A 674 11.88 -5.40 -23.25
CA HIS A 674 12.50 -5.17 -21.94
C HIS A 674 12.68 -6.45 -21.11
N ALA A 675 11.94 -7.53 -21.42
CA ALA A 675 12.14 -8.83 -20.78
C ALA A 675 13.28 -9.66 -21.40
N LEU A 676 13.72 -9.34 -22.64
CA LEU A 676 14.72 -10.13 -23.36
C LEU A 676 16.04 -10.27 -22.59
N PRO A 677 16.62 -9.23 -21.96
CA PRO A 677 17.86 -9.38 -21.20
C PRO A 677 17.78 -10.40 -20.06
N PHE A 678 16.61 -10.57 -19.45
CA PHE A 678 16.40 -11.58 -18.39
C PHE A 678 16.30 -12.99 -18.97
N PHE A 679 15.63 -13.14 -20.11
CA PHE A 679 15.60 -14.41 -20.84
C PHE A 679 16.98 -14.81 -21.36
N ASP A 680 17.76 -13.84 -21.85
CA ASP A 680 19.13 -14.05 -22.29
C ASP A 680 20.03 -14.47 -21.13
N ALA A 681 19.88 -13.83 -19.97
CA ALA A 681 20.60 -14.25 -18.77
C ALA A 681 20.26 -15.70 -18.39
N LEU A 682 18.99 -16.10 -18.43
CA LEU A 682 18.59 -17.49 -18.13
C LEU A 682 19.21 -18.46 -19.13
N TYR A 683 19.14 -18.13 -20.42
CA TYR A 683 19.75 -18.90 -21.49
C TYR A 683 21.26 -19.07 -21.27
N ASP A 684 21.98 -17.98 -21.03
CA ASP A 684 23.43 -18.00 -20.81
C ASP A 684 23.81 -18.82 -19.58
N GLU A 685 23.02 -18.71 -18.51
CA GLU A 685 23.20 -19.50 -17.29
C GLU A 685 22.97 -21.00 -17.55
N MET A 686 21.97 -21.35 -18.36
CA MET A 686 21.74 -22.75 -18.77
C MET A 686 22.87 -23.27 -19.65
N VAL A 687 23.33 -22.51 -20.64
CA VAL A 687 24.47 -22.90 -21.47
C VAL A 687 25.74 -23.08 -20.61
N ARG A 688 25.99 -22.16 -19.67
CA ARG A 688 27.11 -22.25 -18.72
C ARG A 688 27.03 -23.50 -17.84
N ARG A 689 25.82 -23.95 -17.46
CA ARG A 689 25.58 -25.20 -16.72
C ARG A 689 25.67 -26.46 -17.60
N GLY A 690 26.03 -26.33 -18.88
CA GLY A 690 26.22 -27.43 -19.82
C GLY A 690 24.93 -27.93 -20.48
N TYR A 691 23.89 -27.11 -20.49
CA TYR A 691 22.67 -27.38 -21.26
C TYR A 691 22.82 -26.92 -22.73
N SER A 692 21.92 -27.40 -23.58
CA SER A 692 21.92 -27.12 -25.02
C SER A 692 21.79 -25.63 -25.34
N LYS A 693 22.39 -25.22 -26.46
CA LYS A 693 22.25 -23.89 -27.06
C LYS A 693 20.94 -23.69 -27.83
N THR A 694 20.18 -24.76 -28.06
CA THR A 694 18.90 -24.72 -28.77
C THR A 694 17.82 -25.41 -27.94
N PRO A 695 17.31 -24.77 -26.86
CA PRO A 695 16.16 -25.27 -26.12
C PRO A 695 14.91 -25.43 -26.99
N ALA A 696 14.04 -26.35 -26.59
CA ALA A 696 12.62 -26.25 -26.95
C ALA A 696 11.96 -25.20 -26.05
N LEU A 697 10.99 -24.45 -26.55
CA LEU A 697 10.28 -23.44 -25.77
C LEU A 697 8.87 -23.92 -25.45
N LEU A 698 8.36 -23.64 -24.26
CA LEU A 698 6.99 -23.95 -23.86
C LEU A 698 6.30 -22.70 -23.30
N GLY A 699 5.26 -22.23 -24.00
CA GLY A 699 4.47 -21.07 -23.61
C GLY A 699 3.02 -21.43 -23.26
N ARG A 700 2.59 -21.17 -22.02
CA ARG A 700 1.18 -21.29 -21.62
C ARG A 700 0.49 -19.93 -21.58
N SER A 701 -0.69 -19.78 -22.17
CA SER A 701 -1.44 -18.51 -22.14
C SER A 701 -0.51 -17.34 -22.50
N ARG A 702 -0.44 -16.29 -21.68
CA ARG A 702 0.46 -15.13 -21.85
C ARG A 702 1.96 -15.49 -21.99
N GLY A 703 2.38 -16.66 -21.51
CA GLY A 703 3.73 -17.18 -21.73
C GLY A 703 4.06 -17.42 -23.20
N GLY A 704 3.04 -17.59 -24.05
CA GLY A 704 3.18 -17.61 -25.51
C GLY A 704 3.86 -16.35 -26.05
N LEU A 705 3.50 -15.15 -25.55
CA LEU A 705 4.12 -13.88 -25.94
C LEU A 705 5.59 -13.83 -25.55
N TRP A 706 5.94 -14.45 -24.42
CA TRP A 706 7.31 -14.46 -23.90
C TRP A 706 8.21 -15.32 -24.77
N VAL A 707 7.83 -16.58 -24.95
CA VAL A 707 8.64 -17.54 -25.71
C VAL A 707 8.68 -17.18 -27.19
N SER A 708 7.60 -16.67 -27.78
CA SER A 708 7.59 -16.23 -29.18
C SER A 708 8.42 -14.97 -29.38
N SER A 709 8.32 -13.98 -28.50
CA SER A 709 9.16 -12.78 -28.61
C SER A 709 10.64 -13.12 -28.48
N TRP A 710 11.03 -14.01 -27.57
CA TRP A 710 12.42 -14.44 -27.44
C TRP A 710 12.89 -15.23 -28.67
N ALA A 711 12.06 -16.16 -29.17
CA ALA A 711 12.35 -16.92 -30.39
C ALA A 711 12.52 -16.04 -31.63
N ILE A 712 11.70 -15.00 -31.77
CA ILE A 712 11.79 -14.04 -32.88
C ILE A 712 13.09 -13.22 -32.80
N SER A 713 13.57 -12.92 -31.59
CA SER A 713 14.85 -12.22 -31.40
C SER A 713 16.06 -13.15 -31.53
N HIS A 714 15.88 -14.46 -31.33
CA HIS A 714 16.94 -15.47 -31.31
C HIS A 714 16.57 -16.75 -32.08
N PRO A 715 16.22 -16.65 -33.38
CA PRO A 715 15.72 -17.80 -34.13
C PRO A 715 16.75 -18.93 -34.26
N ASP A 716 18.04 -18.60 -34.20
CA ASP A 716 19.17 -19.54 -34.22
C ASP A 716 19.34 -20.34 -32.91
N ARG A 717 18.61 -19.96 -31.85
CA ARG A 717 18.72 -20.57 -30.51
C ARG A 717 17.49 -21.39 -30.12
N VAL A 718 16.66 -21.78 -31.09
CA VAL A 718 15.36 -22.45 -30.82
C VAL A 718 15.25 -23.75 -31.58
N ALA A 719 14.95 -24.85 -30.87
CA ALA A 719 14.70 -26.15 -31.48
C ALA A 719 13.23 -26.38 -31.87
N GLY A 720 12.30 -25.64 -31.26
CA GLY A 720 10.87 -25.71 -31.53
C GLY A 720 10.04 -25.04 -30.44
N ILE A 721 8.76 -24.77 -30.72
CA ILE A 721 7.86 -24.05 -29.81
C ILE A 721 6.63 -24.90 -29.51
N GLY A 722 6.39 -25.17 -28.22
CA GLY A 722 5.17 -25.77 -27.67
C GLY A 722 4.25 -24.71 -27.06
N GLY A 723 2.94 -24.89 -27.20
CA GLY A 723 1.95 -23.94 -26.69
C GLY A 723 0.74 -24.60 -26.03
N ILE A 724 0.34 -24.08 -24.87
CA ILE A 724 -0.95 -24.40 -24.23
C ILE A 724 -1.82 -23.15 -24.25
N TYR A 725 -2.87 -23.14 -25.09
CA TYR A 725 -3.71 -21.99 -25.43
C TYR A 725 -2.92 -20.66 -25.48
N PRO A 726 -1.80 -20.62 -26.23
CA PRO A 726 -0.83 -19.54 -26.14
C PRO A 726 -1.40 -18.23 -26.69
N VAL A 727 -1.04 -17.13 -26.04
CA VAL A 727 -1.23 -15.78 -26.57
C VAL A 727 -0.04 -15.46 -27.45
N TYR A 728 -0.28 -15.00 -28.67
CA TYR A 728 0.74 -14.49 -29.59
C TYR A 728 0.47 -13.04 -30.02
N ASP A 729 -0.76 -12.56 -29.82
CA ASP A 729 -1.16 -11.19 -30.15
C ASP A 729 -1.56 -10.43 -28.88
N TYR A 730 -0.70 -9.49 -28.45
CA TYR A 730 -0.99 -8.69 -27.26
C TYR A 730 -2.22 -7.79 -27.41
N THR A 731 -2.71 -7.54 -28.63
CA THR A 731 -3.91 -6.73 -28.87
C THR A 731 -5.18 -7.47 -28.49
N THR A 732 -5.15 -8.81 -28.52
CA THR A 732 -6.26 -9.68 -28.10
C THR A 732 -6.24 -9.89 -26.59
N TYR A 733 -5.07 -10.20 -26.05
CA TYR A 733 -4.83 -10.34 -24.62
C TYR A 733 -3.39 -9.90 -24.31
N PRO A 734 -3.15 -8.99 -23.36
CA PRO A 734 -4.12 -8.39 -22.42
C PRO A 734 -4.92 -7.21 -23.02
N GLY A 735 -4.67 -6.86 -24.27
CA GLY A 735 -5.13 -5.63 -24.91
C GLY A 735 -4.05 -4.54 -24.87
N VAL A 736 -4.08 -3.64 -25.86
CA VAL A 736 -3.01 -2.67 -26.13
C VAL A 736 -2.73 -1.75 -24.94
N ALA A 737 -3.76 -1.28 -24.24
CA ALA A 737 -3.58 -0.38 -23.10
C ALA A 737 -2.74 -1.03 -21.97
N ARG A 738 -2.99 -2.31 -21.67
CA ARG A 738 -2.23 -3.04 -20.64
C ARG A 738 -0.84 -3.45 -21.14
N ALA A 739 -0.74 -3.86 -22.40
CA ALA A 739 0.54 -4.20 -23.00
C ALA A 739 1.47 -2.98 -23.08
N ALA A 740 0.97 -1.80 -23.45
CA ALA A 740 1.75 -0.58 -23.61
C ALA A 740 2.61 -0.25 -22.40
N VAL A 741 2.09 -0.46 -21.20
CA VAL A 741 2.85 -0.22 -19.97
C VAL A 741 4.07 -1.16 -19.84
N ALA A 742 3.89 -2.46 -20.09
CA ALA A 742 4.99 -3.42 -20.07
C ALA A 742 6.06 -3.14 -21.14
N TYR A 743 5.66 -2.48 -22.23
CA TYR A 743 6.53 -2.04 -23.32
C TYR A 743 7.17 -0.67 -23.07
N GLY A 744 6.79 0.05 -22.00
CA GLY A 744 7.28 1.41 -21.76
C GLY A 744 6.75 2.43 -22.78
N GLU A 745 5.58 2.19 -23.37
CA GLU A 745 5.00 2.96 -24.47
C GLU A 745 3.61 3.52 -24.08
N THR A 746 3.12 4.52 -24.83
CA THR A 746 1.69 4.87 -24.76
C THR A 746 0.86 3.85 -25.54
N ALA A 747 -0.45 3.75 -25.25
CA ALA A 747 -1.33 2.85 -25.99
C ALA A 747 -1.37 3.19 -27.50
N ALA A 748 -1.32 4.48 -27.86
CA ALA A 748 -1.27 4.92 -29.25
C ALA A 748 0.06 4.57 -29.93
N ASP A 749 1.18 4.75 -29.21
CA ASP A 749 2.49 4.42 -29.73
C ASP A 749 2.64 2.91 -29.95
N LEU A 750 2.27 2.09 -28.95
CA LEU A 750 2.29 0.63 -29.10
C LEU A 750 1.38 0.17 -30.25
N GLN A 751 0.18 0.78 -30.38
CA GLN A 751 -0.73 0.50 -31.49
C GLN A 751 -0.06 0.73 -32.85
N SER A 752 0.69 1.84 -33.00
CA SER A 752 1.40 2.17 -34.25
C SER A 752 2.63 1.28 -34.51
N LYS A 753 3.27 0.78 -33.45
CA LYS A 753 4.49 -0.04 -33.48
C LYS A 753 4.22 -1.54 -33.57
N GLN A 754 2.99 -1.97 -33.86
CA GLN A 754 2.65 -3.40 -33.92
C GLN A 754 3.52 -4.21 -34.89
N ALA A 755 3.90 -3.65 -36.04
CA ALA A 755 4.73 -4.36 -37.01
C ALA A 755 6.12 -4.74 -36.45
N THR A 756 6.65 -3.96 -35.50
CA THR A 756 7.98 -4.16 -34.92
C THR A 756 7.95 -4.80 -33.53
N LEU A 757 6.83 -4.67 -32.81
CA LEU A 757 6.74 -5.09 -31.40
C LEU A 757 5.76 -6.25 -31.16
N ASN A 758 4.77 -6.47 -32.02
CA ASN A 758 3.78 -7.53 -31.82
C ASN A 758 4.30 -8.88 -32.36
N PRO A 759 4.47 -9.91 -31.50
CA PRO A 759 5.03 -11.20 -31.93
C PRO A 759 4.28 -11.82 -33.11
N ILE A 760 2.94 -11.78 -33.13
CA ILE A 760 2.16 -12.35 -34.25
C ILE A 760 2.45 -11.66 -35.59
N LYS A 761 2.77 -10.35 -35.58
CA LYS A 761 3.09 -9.60 -36.80
C LYS A 761 4.51 -9.86 -37.30
N ARG A 762 5.36 -10.47 -36.45
CA ARG A 762 6.77 -10.76 -36.73
C ARG A 762 7.04 -12.24 -36.95
N ILE A 763 6.00 -13.03 -37.08
CA ILE A 763 6.11 -14.49 -37.17
C ILE A 763 6.85 -14.98 -38.41
N GLY A 764 6.96 -14.14 -39.44
CA GLY A 764 7.78 -14.41 -40.62
C GLY A 764 9.22 -14.79 -40.26
N VAL A 765 9.77 -14.25 -39.16
CA VAL A 765 11.11 -14.63 -38.68
C VAL A 765 11.18 -16.12 -38.30
N LEU A 766 10.13 -16.66 -37.67
CA LEU A 766 10.07 -18.07 -37.29
C LEU A 766 9.85 -18.98 -38.50
N VAL A 767 9.06 -18.51 -39.47
CA VAL A 767 8.82 -19.19 -40.76
C VAL A 767 10.11 -19.26 -41.58
N ASP A 768 10.85 -18.17 -41.68
CA ASP A 768 12.11 -18.12 -42.42
C ASP A 768 13.17 -19.04 -41.78
N ALA A 769 13.18 -19.10 -40.45
CA ALA A 769 14.03 -20.02 -39.68
C ALA A 769 13.49 -21.46 -39.61
N LYS A 770 12.33 -21.75 -40.23
CA LYS A 770 11.68 -23.07 -40.24
C LYS A 770 11.48 -23.67 -38.85
N ILE A 771 11.17 -22.84 -37.87
CA ILE A 771 10.98 -23.28 -36.48
C ILE A 771 9.68 -24.09 -36.39
N PRO A 772 9.73 -25.36 -35.95
CA PRO A 772 8.53 -26.17 -35.81
C PRO A 772 7.72 -25.78 -34.56
N VAL A 773 6.40 -25.90 -34.65
CA VAL A 773 5.46 -25.46 -33.62
C VAL A 773 4.39 -26.53 -33.35
N CYS A 774 4.10 -26.81 -32.07
CA CYS A 774 2.99 -27.66 -31.65
C CYS A 774 2.15 -26.95 -30.59
N ILE A 775 0.84 -26.85 -30.80
CA ILE A 775 -0.08 -26.09 -29.96
C ILE A 775 -1.30 -26.93 -29.63
N ILE A 776 -1.74 -26.92 -28.37
CA ILE A 776 -3.07 -27.34 -27.98
C ILE A 776 -3.92 -26.12 -27.58
N HIS A 777 -5.12 -25.98 -28.17
CA HIS A 777 -6.00 -24.82 -27.94
C HIS A 777 -7.47 -25.22 -27.98
N GLY A 778 -8.25 -24.72 -27.02
CA GLY A 778 -9.70 -24.80 -27.01
C GLY A 778 -10.36 -23.99 -28.12
N THR A 779 -11.45 -24.50 -28.68
CA THR A 779 -12.21 -23.84 -29.76
C THR A 779 -13.15 -22.73 -29.26
N ASP A 780 -13.50 -22.74 -27.97
CA ASP A 780 -14.42 -21.78 -27.35
C ASP A 780 -13.68 -20.77 -26.44
N ASP A 781 -12.38 -20.55 -26.66
CA ASP A 781 -11.57 -19.65 -25.84
C ASP A 781 -11.90 -18.17 -26.11
N LYS A 782 -12.65 -17.57 -25.17
CA LYS A 782 -13.03 -16.14 -25.22
C LYS A 782 -11.98 -15.20 -24.65
N VAL A 783 -11.00 -15.71 -23.90
CA VAL A 783 -9.94 -14.91 -23.28
C VAL A 783 -8.78 -14.75 -24.26
N VAL A 784 -8.45 -15.83 -24.96
CA VAL A 784 -7.43 -15.91 -25.99
C VAL A 784 -8.07 -16.51 -27.25
N PRO A 785 -8.72 -15.69 -28.09
CA PRO A 785 -9.41 -16.21 -29.28
C PRO A 785 -8.45 -17.00 -30.18
N ILE A 786 -8.83 -18.25 -30.48
CA ILE A 786 -8.00 -19.19 -31.24
C ILE A 786 -7.68 -18.66 -32.64
N GLU A 787 -8.64 -17.99 -33.29
CA GLU A 787 -8.52 -17.41 -34.63
C GLU A 787 -7.43 -16.35 -34.68
N ALA A 788 -7.41 -15.46 -33.68
CA ALA A 788 -6.49 -14.34 -33.62
C ALA A 788 -5.10 -14.71 -33.06
N ASN A 789 -4.94 -15.91 -32.52
CA ASN A 789 -3.70 -16.39 -31.93
C ASN A 789 -3.17 -17.62 -32.67
N SER A 790 -3.58 -18.83 -32.28
CA SER A 790 -2.97 -20.06 -32.78
C SER A 790 -3.27 -20.34 -34.26
N MET A 791 -4.48 -20.04 -34.74
CA MET A 791 -4.80 -20.17 -36.16
C MET A 791 -4.16 -19.08 -37.00
N ALA A 792 -3.97 -17.87 -36.46
CA ALA A 792 -3.20 -16.82 -37.14
C ALA A 792 -1.74 -17.25 -37.35
N LEU A 793 -1.12 -17.88 -36.35
CA LEU A 793 0.23 -18.47 -36.47
C LEU A 793 0.24 -19.57 -37.55
N GLN A 794 -0.69 -20.52 -37.48
CA GLN A 794 -0.78 -21.61 -38.46
C GLN A 794 -0.97 -21.07 -39.89
N SER A 795 -1.82 -20.05 -40.05
CA SER A 795 -2.10 -19.42 -41.34
C SER A 795 -0.86 -18.75 -41.92
N ALA A 796 -0.01 -18.14 -41.09
CA ALA A 796 1.24 -17.53 -41.54
C ALA A 796 2.24 -18.57 -42.08
N TYR A 797 2.38 -19.71 -41.42
CA TYR A 797 3.19 -20.84 -41.91
C TYR A 797 2.62 -21.45 -43.19
N ALA A 798 1.30 -21.62 -43.24
CA ALA A 798 0.62 -22.16 -44.43
C ALA A 798 0.78 -21.23 -45.65
N ALA A 799 0.70 -19.92 -45.45
CA ALA A 799 0.92 -18.93 -46.51
C ALA A 799 2.33 -18.98 -47.11
N ALA A 800 3.32 -19.44 -46.33
CA ALA A 800 4.70 -19.65 -46.78
C ALA A 800 4.97 -21.07 -47.30
N GLY A 801 3.95 -21.92 -47.42
CA GLY A 801 4.09 -23.31 -47.88
C GLY A 801 4.69 -24.26 -46.84
N GLN A 802 4.68 -23.90 -45.55
CA GLN A 802 5.29 -24.64 -44.44
C GLN A 802 4.25 -25.11 -43.41
N ALA A 803 3.05 -25.48 -43.88
CA ALA A 803 1.95 -25.89 -43.00
C ALA A 803 2.27 -27.14 -42.16
N ASP A 804 3.16 -28.00 -42.65
CA ASP A 804 3.64 -29.22 -42.00
C ASP A 804 4.51 -28.96 -40.75
N LEU A 805 5.05 -27.74 -40.61
CA LEU A 805 5.79 -27.33 -39.42
C LEU A 805 4.89 -26.95 -38.25
N VAL A 806 3.58 -26.81 -38.44
CA VAL A 806 2.64 -26.39 -37.38
C VAL A 806 1.60 -27.47 -37.11
N GLN A 807 1.68 -28.07 -35.93
CA GLN A 807 0.65 -28.97 -35.40
C GLN A 807 -0.28 -28.19 -34.47
N LEU A 808 -1.56 -28.02 -34.84
CA LEU A 808 -2.59 -27.39 -34.02
C LEU A 808 -3.64 -28.42 -33.57
N ILE A 809 -3.61 -28.77 -32.29
CA ILE A 809 -4.52 -29.70 -31.61
C ILE A 809 -5.70 -28.91 -31.05
N GLN A 810 -6.86 -29.02 -31.70
CA GLN A 810 -8.06 -28.28 -31.32
C GLN A 810 -8.92 -29.08 -30.34
N SER A 811 -9.13 -28.54 -29.14
CA SER A 811 -9.99 -29.13 -28.11
C SER A 811 -11.41 -28.60 -28.24
N GLN A 812 -12.32 -29.43 -28.74
CA GLN A 812 -13.71 -29.03 -29.03
C GLN A 812 -14.47 -28.67 -27.75
N GLY A 813 -15.18 -27.54 -27.75
CA GLY A 813 -16.03 -27.10 -26.64
C GLY A 813 -15.29 -26.60 -25.39
N GLN A 814 -13.96 -26.41 -25.47
CA GLN A 814 -13.15 -25.95 -24.35
C GLN A 814 -12.76 -24.48 -24.52
N GLY A 815 -12.86 -23.69 -23.45
CA GLY A 815 -12.37 -22.30 -23.39
C GLY A 815 -11.12 -22.15 -22.51
N HIS A 816 -10.75 -20.91 -22.15
CA HIS A 816 -9.61 -20.61 -21.27
C HIS A 816 -9.83 -21.17 -19.87
N SER A 817 -9.38 -22.39 -19.63
CA SER A 817 -9.73 -23.14 -18.44
C SER A 817 -8.59 -24.05 -18.00
N PHE A 818 -8.75 -24.61 -16.81
CA PHE A 818 -7.87 -25.63 -16.27
C PHE A 818 -8.33 -27.04 -16.63
N TRP A 819 -8.98 -27.21 -17.79
CA TRP A 819 -9.34 -28.53 -18.27
C TRP A 819 -8.08 -29.40 -18.39
N GLU A 820 -8.11 -30.56 -17.75
CA GLU A 820 -6.94 -31.44 -17.57
C GLU A 820 -6.28 -31.83 -18.90
N GLY A 821 -7.08 -32.01 -19.96
CA GLY A 821 -6.58 -32.40 -21.28
C GLY A 821 -5.60 -31.41 -21.92
N PHE A 822 -5.66 -30.12 -21.54
CA PHE A 822 -4.65 -29.14 -21.99
C PHE A 822 -3.25 -29.45 -21.48
N PHE A 823 -3.16 -30.00 -20.27
CA PHE A 823 -1.90 -30.28 -19.60
C PHE A 823 -1.48 -31.74 -19.73
N HIS A 824 -2.42 -32.62 -20.08
CA HIS A 824 -2.21 -34.06 -20.28
C HIS A 824 -2.13 -34.45 -21.77
N CYS A 825 -1.76 -33.50 -22.64
CA CYS A 825 -1.59 -33.74 -24.08
C CYS A 825 -0.26 -34.45 -24.37
N GLN A 826 -0.33 -35.74 -24.70
CA GLN A 826 0.85 -36.55 -24.97
C GLN A 826 1.59 -36.09 -26.24
N GLU A 827 0.86 -35.68 -27.28
CA GLU A 827 1.43 -35.22 -28.55
C GLU A 827 2.30 -33.98 -28.38
N LEU A 828 1.84 -33.01 -27.57
CA LEU A 828 2.63 -31.83 -27.24
C LEU A 828 3.87 -32.19 -26.42
N VAL A 829 3.74 -33.12 -25.48
CA VAL A 829 4.85 -33.59 -24.65
C VAL A 829 5.92 -34.29 -25.50
N ASP A 830 5.51 -35.20 -26.39
CA ASP A 830 6.40 -35.94 -27.27
C ASP A 830 7.13 -35.00 -28.23
N PHE A 831 6.41 -34.03 -28.80
CA PHE A 831 7.00 -32.97 -29.62
C PHE A 831 8.11 -32.23 -28.88
N LEU A 832 7.85 -31.74 -27.66
CA LEU A 832 8.83 -30.98 -26.89
C LEU A 832 10.04 -31.81 -26.47
N ILE A 833 9.83 -33.08 -26.08
CA ILE A 833 10.93 -34.01 -25.76
C ILE A 833 11.79 -34.23 -27.00
N GLN A 834 11.16 -34.47 -28.16
CA GLN A 834 11.86 -34.68 -29.41
C GLN A 834 12.69 -33.45 -29.79
N ARG A 835 12.12 -32.24 -29.72
CA ARG A 835 12.84 -31.00 -30.05
C ARG A 835 13.97 -30.70 -29.08
N ALA A 836 13.76 -30.91 -27.78
CA ALA A 836 14.82 -30.69 -26.79
C ALA A 836 16.00 -31.66 -26.96
N LYS A 837 15.76 -32.91 -27.41
CA LYS A 837 16.77 -33.97 -27.53
C LYS A 837 17.45 -34.06 -28.90
N ASN A 838 16.72 -33.87 -29.99
CA ASN A 838 17.24 -34.09 -31.34
C ASN A 838 18.08 -32.88 -31.77
N GLN A 839 19.38 -32.99 -31.57
CA GLN A 839 20.39 -31.98 -31.90
C GLN A 839 21.11 -32.25 -33.23
N GLU A 840 20.76 -33.28 -33.98
CA GLU A 840 21.38 -33.58 -35.27
C GLU A 840 20.33 -34.05 -36.28
N GLN A 841 19.87 -33.13 -37.13
CA GLN A 841 20.12 -33.17 -38.57
C GLN A 841 19.75 -31.80 -39.18
N PRO A 842 20.53 -31.33 -40.17
CA PRO A 842 20.42 -29.98 -40.75
C PRO A 842 19.07 -29.69 -41.41
#